data_AF-A0AAN7W0R1-F1
#
_entry.id   AF-A0AAN7W0R1-F1
#
_cell.length_a   1.000
_cell.length_b   1.000
_cell.length_c   1.000
_cell.angle_alpha   90.00
_cell.angle_beta   90.00
_cell.angle_gamma   90.00
#
_symmetry.space_group_name_H-M   'P 1'
#
loop_
_entity.id
_entity.type
_entity.pdbx_description
1 polymer ?
#
loop_
_entity_poly.entity_id
_entity_poly.type
_entity_poly.pdbx_seq_one_letter_code
_entity_poly.pdbx_strand_id
1 'polypeptide(L)'
;MSCDIYQLIQLAQSSNNAERNNAESTLLELADLNASSVLTTLMNVATNNEDNSTVAVQSTLTSRQFALLTIRKLITFYWSPAFESYRNTSSLDLGTKTMIRNSLLKLCLDPNQDTKLYNGASYCIVQIAAVDFPDQWPQLLPDLYKCITNIVMANPQPALNAISILNEIYDDIISEDMYFDGGIGIETLKIVSQLATDMNPHTNNSTESLSVSVKFKIGAMKLFNACLLQMSTVTSNSSGDRKHFVKDIVSKSLEMLSQMLSQYGDNFNKLIFQLKSLIYENLVLIKSDFPVKLFPNKWIENFKERSIQDLSLLKNWYVNNHEQLLLDDILLQQFNEYVIQILEFLSLCNETIQLTETDHSAVLQSMLTLSCLDDSTRDTWLNDPNEFVSKENGLSANYTIRDQVADYLSNLSGQTLQTTFQNVVQYIMNNMTNSPKLLESSIYMLQCVLINGENSEETDSFRIKSINEFEAFIDALFMHQYQLNDALLASRIILVIPKLLDNFMDILPDVKIMTTNYLIKSVERGMNIMLQDQDSDNLILSSILIAFTYYAYYAELSSVLNFELCSQLQLNLLKLVNHLSQDAEEDTNGLLIEVLHNIINCNTESTDFKIIRQEFTSVLSISSKDPSNIQIVVESQECLEKLLANITTERYVSFMELCLPSFVHIIQGNAITGFKYSPLLSLILEFLTVFMKKKPTDGPLPTKFCEYIWEPLVQILQASVEDEVLQLSTDAFTYLIHNTDREIIKPQLSTIVNILERLLSMNVSDTAAMNVGSLIVTICNKFNNELSDLIPQILKAAVNRLIHVKHVATQENLVSLLCFLTYSDPLQTLNFLFQMSMEQQQESLPQSQFNVVQTVFNKWFETFEIIRGERKIKDNVIALSKIFFLSDTRLNDVTVNGELIPYDGDLIITRSMAKKMPDRYTQISVYTKIVKLFCNELEYRTRKTDPEKYITSDIKHIDDRSDNNIDTNNNMNNANNGGDDDDDEWEDVDDVLDYEKLKEFIEDDDDDETYHEGIKLNPEQAEAQEITGIMDVPQSLVHLLIEFFKEATTSNANEFQNIYNSLNDSEKAVLTQNLV
;
A
#
# COMPACT_ATOMS: atom_id res chain seq x y z
N MET A 1 -4.48 52.35 25.84
CA MET A 1 -3.05 52.36 25.52
C MET A 1 -2.94 51.88 24.08
N SER A 2 -2.68 52.78 23.14
CA SER A 2 -2.45 52.43 21.73
C SER A 2 -1.06 51.81 21.62
N CYS A 3 -0.97 50.49 21.71
CA CYS A 3 0.29 49.79 21.47
C CYS A 3 0.66 49.99 19.99
N ASP A 4 1.86 50.48 19.72
CA ASP A 4 2.31 50.74 18.36
C ASP A 4 2.68 49.39 17.69
N ILE A 5 1.88 48.96 16.72
CA ILE A 5 2.09 47.71 15.98
C ILE A 5 3.46 47.72 15.29
N TYR A 6 3.98 48.90 14.89
CA TYR A 6 5.33 49.01 14.34
C TYR A 6 6.42 48.62 15.34
N GLN A 7 6.27 49.02 16.61
CA GLN A 7 7.19 48.63 17.68
C GLN A 7 7.10 47.14 17.98
N LEU A 8 5.90 46.56 17.98
CA LEU A 8 5.70 45.11 18.17
C LEU A 8 6.37 44.29 17.06
N ILE A 9 6.28 44.74 15.80
CA ILE A 9 6.97 44.10 14.66
C ILE A 9 8.48 44.10 14.85
N GLN A 10 9.05 45.19 15.37
CA GLN A 10 10.50 45.27 15.65
C GLN A 10 10.91 44.34 16.78
N LEU A 11 10.12 44.28 17.86
CA LEU A 11 10.38 43.39 19.00
C LEU A 11 10.23 41.92 18.63
N ALA A 12 9.29 41.57 17.75
CA ALA A 12 9.12 40.22 17.20
C ALA A 12 10.31 39.77 16.34
N GLN A 13 11.11 40.70 15.83
CA GLN A 13 12.35 40.42 15.08
C GLN A 13 13.62 40.51 15.95
N SER A 14 13.47 40.69 17.27
CA SER A 14 14.60 40.74 18.21
C SER A 14 15.33 39.38 18.30
N SER A 15 16.64 39.41 18.56
CA SER A 15 17.43 38.22 18.87
C SER A 15 17.12 37.64 20.26
N ASN A 16 16.40 38.40 21.10
CA ASN A 16 15.97 37.94 22.42
C ASN A 16 14.64 37.17 22.33
N ASN A 17 14.69 35.87 22.61
CA ASN A 17 13.51 34.99 22.58
C ASN A 17 12.37 35.47 23.48
N ALA A 18 12.66 36.06 24.65
CA ALA A 18 11.62 36.53 25.57
C ALA A 18 10.88 37.76 25.03
N GLU A 19 11.58 38.67 24.37
CA GLU A 19 10.98 39.85 23.72
C GLU A 19 10.13 39.44 22.52
N ARG A 20 10.62 38.50 21.70
CA ARG A 20 9.88 37.97 20.56
C ARG A 20 8.58 37.30 20.99
N ASN A 21 8.65 36.35 21.93
CA ASN A 21 7.46 35.63 22.40
C ASN A 21 6.42 36.57 23.02
N ASN A 22 6.87 37.60 23.76
CA ASN A 22 5.98 38.60 24.32
C ASN A 22 5.31 39.46 23.24
N ALA A 23 6.08 39.90 22.24
CA ALA A 23 5.57 40.69 21.12
C ALA A 23 4.56 39.90 20.26
N GLU A 24 4.85 38.62 19.97
CA GLU A 24 3.94 37.72 19.24
C GLU A 24 2.63 37.47 20.01
N SER A 25 2.73 37.19 21.31
CA SER A 25 1.55 37.00 22.18
C SER A 25 0.69 38.26 22.25
N THR A 26 1.33 39.42 22.43
CA THR A 26 0.63 40.72 22.45
C THR A 26 -0.04 41.02 21.12
N LEU A 27 0.61 40.73 19.98
CA LEU A 27 0.04 40.92 18.64
C LEU A 27 -1.17 40.02 18.42
N LEU A 28 -1.11 38.77 18.90
CA LEU A 28 -2.22 37.84 18.82
C LEU A 28 -3.40 38.28 19.70
N GLU A 29 -3.16 38.72 20.93
CA GLU A 29 -4.20 39.29 21.81
C GLU A 29 -4.88 40.51 21.18
N LEU A 30 -4.11 41.40 20.54
CA LEU A 30 -4.67 42.55 19.82
C LEU A 30 -5.52 42.11 18.61
N ALA A 31 -5.13 41.04 17.91
CA ALA A 31 -5.90 40.47 16.82
C ALA A 31 -7.19 39.79 17.31
N ASP A 32 -7.14 39.09 18.45
CA ASP A 32 -8.32 38.52 19.11
C ASP A 32 -9.31 39.63 19.54
N LEU A 33 -8.83 40.83 19.88
CA LEU A 33 -9.67 41.99 20.20
C LEU A 33 -10.24 42.69 18.96
N ASN A 34 -9.42 42.95 17.94
CA ASN A 34 -9.84 43.62 16.71
C ASN A 34 -8.93 43.27 15.52
N ALA A 35 -9.20 42.13 14.88
CA ALA A 35 -8.44 41.67 13.72
C ALA A 35 -8.46 42.67 12.55
N SER A 36 -9.58 43.37 12.29
CA SER A 36 -9.67 44.36 11.19
C SER A 36 -8.62 45.45 11.31
N SER A 37 -8.49 46.04 12.51
CA SER A 37 -7.51 47.10 12.76
C SER A 37 -6.07 46.59 12.64
N VAL A 38 -5.80 45.40 13.18
CA VAL A 38 -4.45 44.80 13.18
C VAL A 38 -4.02 44.45 11.76
N LEU A 39 -4.85 43.73 11.01
CA LEU A 39 -4.57 43.35 9.62
C LEU A 39 -4.46 44.56 8.69
N THR A 40 -5.28 45.59 8.86
CA THR A 40 -5.15 46.85 8.10
C THR A 40 -3.82 47.54 8.39
N THR A 41 -3.37 47.56 9.65
CA THR A 41 -2.10 48.19 10.03
C THR A 41 -0.90 47.40 9.49
N LEU A 42 -0.93 46.07 9.60
CA LEU A 42 0.08 45.20 8.99
C LEU A 42 0.13 45.36 7.47
N MET A 43 -1.03 45.48 6.81
CA MET A 43 -1.10 45.69 5.36
C MET A 43 -0.48 47.04 4.97
N ASN A 44 -0.76 48.10 5.74
CA ASN A 44 -0.13 49.40 5.54
C ASN A 44 1.39 49.33 5.69
N VAL A 45 1.91 48.60 6.70
CA VAL A 45 3.35 48.34 6.85
C VAL A 45 3.91 47.66 5.60
N ALA A 46 3.24 46.62 5.10
CA ALA A 46 3.68 45.90 3.90
C ALA A 46 3.69 46.77 2.63
N THR A 47 2.76 47.73 2.49
CA THR A 47 2.63 48.60 1.30
C THR A 47 3.50 49.85 1.29
N ASN A 48 4.09 50.25 2.41
CA ASN A 48 4.88 51.48 2.49
C ASN A 48 6.24 51.31 1.78
N ASN A 49 6.40 51.96 0.63
CA ASN A 49 7.67 52.01 -0.13
C ASN A 49 8.61 53.10 0.41
N GLU A 50 9.93 52.85 0.36
CA GLU A 50 10.98 53.71 0.92
C GLU A 50 11.08 55.12 0.28
N ASP A 51 10.46 55.34 -0.89
CA ASP A 51 10.65 56.53 -1.74
C ASP A 51 9.71 57.71 -1.48
N ASN A 52 8.69 57.58 -0.62
CA ASN A 52 7.82 58.72 -0.29
C ASN A 52 8.38 59.52 0.89
N SER A 53 8.94 60.68 0.56
CA SER A 53 9.55 61.68 1.44
C SER A 53 8.60 62.25 2.49
N THR A 54 8.26 61.48 3.53
CA THR A 54 7.78 61.97 4.82
C THR A 54 8.44 61.17 5.96
N VAL A 55 9.12 61.88 6.85
CA VAL A 55 10.12 61.43 7.85
C VAL A 55 9.53 60.61 9.03
N ALA A 56 8.39 59.93 8.88
CA ALA A 56 7.78 59.17 9.97
C ALA A 56 7.64 57.68 9.61
N VAL A 57 8.69 56.90 9.95
CA VAL A 57 8.78 55.44 9.91
C VAL A 57 8.98 54.85 8.50
N GLN A 58 10.24 54.82 8.03
CA GLN A 58 10.65 53.96 6.91
C GLN A 58 10.56 52.48 7.36
N SER A 59 9.69 51.70 6.74
CA SER A 59 9.58 50.26 6.99
C SER A 59 10.63 49.50 6.20
N THR A 60 11.57 48.86 6.90
CA THR A 60 12.59 48.01 6.28
C THR A 60 11.97 46.84 5.51
N LEU A 61 12.66 46.32 4.49
CA LEU A 61 12.26 45.11 3.76
C LEU A 61 11.91 43.95 4.70
N THR A 62 12.69 43.76 5.77
CA THR A 62 12.46 42.71 6.78
C THR A 62 11.13 42.88 7.51
N SER A 63 10.77 44.12 7.88
CA SER A 63 9.51 44.42 8.56
C SER A 63 8.31 44.26 7.63
N ARG A 64 8.46 44.61 6.35
CA ARG A 64 7.44 44.40 5.31
C ARG A 64 7.21 42.90 5.07
N GLN A 65 8.28 42.12 4.97
CA GLN A 65 8.22 40.68 4.81
C GLN A 65 7.58 40.00 6.04
N PHE A 66 8.01 40.39 7.25
CA PHE A 66 7.41 39.90 8.50
C PHE A 66 5.92 40.22 8.57
N ALA A 67 5.51 41.43 8.18
CA ALA A 67 4.10 41.82 8.15
C ALA A 67 3.28 40.92 7.21
N LEU A 68 3.77 40.62 6.00
CA LEU A 68 3.09 39.71 5.06
C LEU A 68 3.00 38.27 5.59
N LEU A 69 4.06 37.74 6.18
CA LEU A 69 4.04 36.40 6.77
C LEU A 69 3.11 36.32 7.99
N THR A 70 3.02 37.41 8.76
CA THR A 70 2.06 37.53 9.87
C THR A 70 0.63 37.60 9.34
N ILE A 71 0.38 38.41 8.30
CA ILE A 71 -0.91 38.47 7.62
C ILE A 71 -1.33 37.09 7.12
N ARG A 72 -0.43 36.36 6.45
CA ARG A 72 -0.65 34.98 6.00
C ARG A 72 -1.18 34.10 7.14
N LYS A 73 -0.55 34.14 8.32
CA LYS A 73 -1.02 33.34 9.45
C LYS A 73 -2.36 33.84 10.01
N LEU A 74 -2.54 35.16 10.14
CA LEU A 74 -3.77 35.75 10.67
C LEU A 74 -4.98 35.53 9.74
N ILE A 75 -4.79 35.41 8.42
CA ILE A 75 -5.86 35.03 7.47
C ILE A 75 -6.48 33.69 7.90
N THR A 76 -5.65 32.69 8.20
CA THR A 76 -6.15 31.37 8.63
C THR A 76 -6.91 31.39 9.97
N PHE A 77 -6.72 32.45 10.77
CA PHE A 77 -7.38 32.60 12.07
C PHE A 77 -8.66 33.44 11.97
N TYR A 78 -8.70 34.51 11.18
CA TYR A 78 -9.79 35.50 11.26
C TYR A 78 -10.54 35.73 9.95
N TRP A 79 -10.09 35.15 8.83
CA TRP A 79 -10.69 35.42 7.52
C TRP A 79 -12.03 34.73 7.30
N SER A 80 -12.10 33.42 7.54
CA SER A 80 -13.29 32.62 7.29
C SER A 80 -13.31 31.36 8.16
N PRO A 81 -14.50 30.90 8.61
CA PRO A 81 -14.67 29.61 9.28
C PRO A 81 -14.26 28.38 8.46
N ALA A 82 -14.02 28.54 7.15
CA ALA A 82 -13.53 27.45 6.30
C ALA A 82 -12.12 26.97 6.68
N PHE A 83 -11.35 27.77 7.43
CA PHE A 83 -10.05 27.35 7.95
C PHE A 83 -10.19 26.63 9.29
N GLU A 84 -9.50 25.50 9.46
CA GLU A 84 -9.50 24.74 10.72
C GLU A 84 -9.03 25.55 11.93
N SER A 85 -8.09 26.47 11.71
CA SER A 85 -7.55 27.33 12.77
C SER A 85 -8.39 28.59 13.05
N TYR A 86 -9.61 28.68 12.50
CA TYR A 86 -10.44 29.87 12.64
C TYR A 86 -10.81 30.15 14.10
N ARG A 87 -10.60 31.38 14.52
CA ARG A 87 -10.88 31.90 15.86
C ARG A 87 -12.11 32.79 15.79
N ASN A 88 -13.15 32.40 16.52
CA ASN A 88 -14.38 33.18 16.62
C ASN A 88 -14.31 34.27 17.72
N THR A 89 -13.16 34.95 17.83
CA THR A 89 -12.88 35.97 18.85
C THR A 89 -13.09 37.39 18.30
N SER A 90 -12.77 37.60 17.02
CA SER A 90 -13.08 38.82 16.29
C SER A 90 -13.47 38.52 14.83
N SER A 91 -14.22 39.44 14.20
CA SER A 91 -14.66 39.30 12.80
C SER A 91 -14.07 40.41 11.94
N LEU A 92 -13.75 40.07 10.69
CA LEU A 92 -13.29 41.04 9.70
C LEU A 92 -14.48 41.67 8.97
N ASP A 93 -14.50 43.01 8.94
CA ASP A 93 -15.45 43.74 8.12
C ASP A 93 -15.13 43.65 6.63
N LEU A 94 -16.17 43.77 5.80
CA LEU A 94 -16.05 43.64 4.34
C LEU A 94 -15.14 44.71 3.72
N GLY A 95 -15.07 45.90 4.33
CA GLY A 95 -14.20 46.99 3.89
C GLY A 95 -12.73 46.62 4.02
N THR A 96 -12.34 46.11 5.19
CA THR A 96 -10.98 45.60 5.42
C THR A 96 -10.64 44.42 4.52
N LYS A 97 -11.54 43.45 4.32
CA LYS A 97 -11.30 42.34 3.38
C LYS A 97 -11.02 42.85 1.96
N THR A 98 -11.82 43.80 1.48
CA THR A 98 -11.64 44.41 0.15
C THR A 98 -10.31 45.18 0.05
N MET A 99 -9.96 45.95 1.08
CA MET A 99 -8.69 46.69 1.13
C MET A 99 -7.49 45.75 1.08
N ILE A 100 -7.51 44.66 1.84
CA ILE A 100 -6.41 43.69 1.89
C ILE A 100 -6.25 42.99 0.54
N ARG A 101 -7.34 42.48 -0.04
CA ARG A 101 -7.34 41.86 -1.38
C ARG A 101 -6.71 42.77 -2.45
N ASN A 102 -7.17 44.03 -2.51
CA ASN A 102 -6.65 45.02 -3.46
C ASN A 102 -5.17 45.37 -3.21
N SER A 103 -4.77 45.47 -1.94
CA SER A 103 -3.39 45.80 -1.57
C SER A 103 -2.43 44.67 -1.87
N LEU A 104 -2.84 43.41 -1.64
CA LEU A 104 -2.07 42.22 -2.00
C LEU A 104 -1.89 42.11 -3.51
N LEU A 105 -2.98 42.24 -4.29
CA LEU A 105 -2.88 42.24 -5.76
C LEU A 105 -1.97 43.35 -6.26
N LYS A 106 -2.10 44.57 -5.71
CA LYS A 106 -1.22 45.68 -6.09
C LYS A 106 0.25 45.39 -5.78
N LEU A 107 0.56 44.77 -4.65
CA LEU A 107 1.94 44.39 -4.30
C LEU A 107 2.49 43.32 -5.23
N CYS A 108 1.69 42.30 -5.56
CA CYS A 108 2.12 41.24 -6.46
C CYS A 108 2.35 41.72 -7.90
N LEU A 109 1.54 42.68 -8.36
CA LEU A 109 1.59 43.21 -9.72
C LEU A 109 2.45 44.49 -9.85
N ASP A 110 3.17 44.89 -8.79
CA ASP A 110 4.10 46.02 -8.85
C ASP A 110 5.41 45.59 -9.55
N PRO A 111 5.81 46.27 -10.65
CA PRO A 111 6.97 45.88 -11.44
C PRO A 111 8.31 45.97 -10.72
N ASN A 112 8.44 46.85 -9.71
CA ASN A 112 9.72 47.07 -9.00
C ASN A 112 9.78 46.34 -7.66
N GLN A 113 8.87 45.38 -7.43
CA GLN A 113 8.73 44.74 -6.14
C GLN A 113 9.81 43.68 -5.89
N ASP A 114 10.28 43.61 -4.64
CA ASP A 114 11.19 42.56 -4.20
C ASP A 114 10.51 41.17 -4.22
N THR A 115 11.25 40.15 -4.67
CA THR A 115 10.76 38.76 -4.78
C THR A 115 10.22 38.18 -3.47
N LYS A 116 10.78 38.55 -2.32
CA LYS A 116 10.31 38.07 -1.01
C LYS A 116 8.94 38.66 -0.65
N LEU A 117 8.71 39.91 -1.03
CA LEU A 117 7.42 40.56 -0.81
C LEU A 117 6.37 40.05 -1.80
N TYR A 118 6.75 39.79 -3.06
CA TYR A 118 5.91 39.09 -4.01
C TYR A 118 5.47 37.72 -3.46
N ASN A 119 6.42 36.87 -3.06
CA ASN A 119 6.12 35.53 -2.51
C ASN A 119 5.22 35.63 -1.28
N GLY A 120 5.53 36.53 -0.33
CA GLY A 120 4.71 36.76 0.86
C GLY A 120 3.27 37.17 0.55
N ALA A 121 3.08 38.02 -0.47
CA ALA A 121 1.75 38.43 -0.92
C ALA A 121 1.04 37.34 -1.74
N SER A 122 1.74 36.59 -2.60
CA SER A 122 1.19 35.47 -3.38
C SER A 122 0.60 34.42 -2.45
N TYR A 123 1.33 34.00 -1.41
CA TYR A 123 0.82 33.05 -0.42
C TYR A 123 -0.46 33.52 0.27
N CYS A 124 -0.59 34.82 0.53
CA CYS A 124 -1.84 35.37 1.10
C CYS A 124 -2.98 35.33 0.08
N ILE A 125 -2.70 35.63 -1.20
CA ILE A 125 -3.71 35.59 -2.27
C ILE A 125 -4.21 34.17 -2.47
N VAL A 126 -3.33 33.17 -2.56
CA VAL A 126 -3.70 31.75 -2.73
C VAL A 126 -4.64 31.30 -1.59
N GLN A 127 -4.28 31.59 -0.34
CA GLN A 127 -5.11 31.24 0.82
C GLN A 127 -6.48 31.94 0.79
N ILE A 128 -6.52 33.23 0.46
CA ILE A 128 -7.78 33.96 0.38
C ILE A 128 -8.63 33.43 -0.78
N ALA A 129 -8.02 33.17 -1.94
CA ALA A 129 -8.70 32.68 -3.14
C ALA A 129 -9.37 31.33 -2.89
N ALA A 130 -8.70 30.40 -2.20
CA ALA A 130 -9.25 29.08 -1.85
C ALA A 130 -10.58 29.12 -1.08
N VAL A 131 -10.91 30.25 -0.43
CA VAL A 131 -12.12 30.40 0.37
C VAL A 131 -13.09 31.43 -0.20
N ASP A 132 -12.57 32.51 -0.79
CA ASP A 132 -13.39 33.62 -1.26
C ASP A 132 -13.78 33.51 -2.74
N PHE A 133 -13.08 32.71 -3.55
CA PHE A 133 -13.43 32.54 -4.96
C PHE A 133 -14.42 31.37 -5.13
N PRO A 134 -15.44 31.48 -6.01
CA PRO A 134 -15.75 32.59 -6.90
C PRO A 134 -16.59 33.73 -6.28
N ASP A 135 -17.36 33.47 -5.22
CA ASP A 135 -18.48 34.35 -4.84
C ASP A 135 -18.06 35.67 -4.17
N GLN A 136 -17.06 35.63 -3.28
CA GLN A 136 -16.60 36.78 -2.49
C GLN A 136 -15.48 37.56 -3.18
N TRP A 137 -14.80 36.97 -4.18
CA TRP A 137 -13.75 37.61 -4.98
C TRP A 137 -13.88 37.34 -6.49
N PRO A 138 -15.01 37.70 -7.13
CA PRO A 138 -15.27 37.37 -8.54
C PRO A 138 -14.35 38.06 -9.54
N GLN A 139 -13.70 39.17 -9.15
CA GLN A 139 -12.80 39.95 -10.02
C GLN A 139 -11.36 39.41 -10.06
N LEU A 140 -11.02 38.39 -9.27
CA LEU A 140 -9.66 37.86 -9.18
C LEU A 140 -9.12 37.40 -10.56
N LEU A 141 -9.83 36.49 -11.23
CA LEU A 141 -9.40 36.01 -12.56
C LEU A 141 -9.45 37.11 -13.62
N PRO A 142 -10.53 37.93 -13.75
CA PRO A 142 -10.53 39.04 -14.70
C PRO A 142 -9.35 40.01 -14.54
N ASP A 143 -8.97 40.34 -13.30
CA ASP A 143 -7.84 41.23 -13.03
C ASP A 143 -6.50 40.60 -13.42
N LEU A 144 -6.32 39.31 -13.10
CA LEU A 144 -5.13 38.55 -13.51
C LEU A 144 -5.06 38.42 -15.04
N TYR A 145 -6.13 37.99 -15.71
CA TYR A 145 -6.20 37.88 -17.16
C TYR A 145 -5.91 39.22 -17.84
N LYS A 146 -6.49 40.32 -17.35
CA LYS A 146 -6.22 41.65 -17.89
C LYS A 146 -4.76 42.07 -17.74
N CYS A 147 -4.11 41.70 -16.64
CA CYS A 147 -2.68 41.93 -16.45
C CYS A 147 -1.86 41.12 -17.45
N ILE A 148 -2.24 39.86 -17.69
CA ILE A 148 -1.56 38.95 -18.61
C ILE A 148 -1.76 39.37 -20.07
N THR A 149 -2.95 39.85 -20.48
CA THR A 149 -3.20 40.22 -21.88
C THR A 149 -2.60 41.58 -22.26
N ASN A 150 -2.38 42.48 -21.30
CA ASN A 150 -1.80 43.81 -21.54
C ASN A 150 -0.27 43.80 -21.34
N ILE A 151 0.42 42.86 -21.99
CA ILE A 151 1.88 42.69 -21.84
C ILE A 151 2.60 43.93 -22.35
N VAL A 152 3.40 44.54 -21.47
CA VAL A 152 4.34 45.58 -21.84
C VAL A 152 5.74 44.96 -21.81
N MET A 153 6.34 44.71 -22.97
CA MET A 153 7.68 44.08 -23.06
C MET A 153 8.78 44.89 -22.37
N ALA A 154 8.61 46.21 -22.27
CA ALA A 154 9.51 47.08 -21.51
C ALA A 154 9.41 46.88 -19.99
N ASN A 155 8.35 46.20 -19.51
CA ASN A 155 8.11 45.92 -18.10
C ASN A 155 7.30 44.61 -17.92
N PRO A 156 7.94 43.44 -18.13
CA PRO A 156 7.25 42.16 -18.21
C PRO A 156 6.89 41.54 -16.84
N GLN A 157 7.49 42.03 -15.76
CA GLN A 157 7.40 41.40 -14.43
C GLN A 157 5.97 41.25 -13.88
N PRO A 158 5.07 42.26 -13.99
CA PRO A 158 3.70 42.14 -13.50
C PRO A 158 2.92 40.99 -14.15
N ALA A 159 3.08 40.81 -15.45
CA ALA A 159 2.38 39.76 -16.19
C ALA A 159 2.96 38.37 -15.85
N LEU A 160 4.27 38.24 -15.65
CA LEU A 160 4.90 36.99 -15.18
C LEU A 160 4.41 36.61 -13.78
N ASN A 161 4.33 37.58 -12.87
CA ASN A 161 3.78 37.40 -11.53
C ASN A 161 2.30 36.98 -11.58
N ALA A 162 1.50 37.61 -12.44
CA ALA A 162 0.10 37.23 -12.62
C ALA A 162 -0.05 35.79 -13.12
N ILE A 163 0.79 35.33 -14.05
CA ILE A 163 0.80 33.94 -14.54
C ILE A 163 1.19 32.96 -13.43
N SER A 164 2.18 33.30 -12.60
CA SER A 164 2.61 32.46 -11.48
C SER A 164 1.50 32.32 -10.44
N ILE A 165 0.84 33.43 -10.05
CA ILE A 165 -0.33 33.37 -9.16
C ILE A 165 -1.43 32.53 -9.78
N LEU A 166 -1.72 32.73 -11.07
CA LEU A 166 -2.75 31.96 -11.76
C LEU A 166 -2.43 30.47 -11.75
N ASN A 167 -1.17 30.07 -11.97
CA ASN A 167 -0.74 28.66 -11.88
C ASN A 167 -0.90 28.11 -10.45
N GLU A 168 -0.57 28.90 -9.43
CA GLU A 168 -0.68 28.46 -8.03
C GLU A 168 -2.12 28.25 -7.57
N ILE A 169 -3.08 28.99 -8.12
CA ILE A 169 -4.49 28.91 -7.69
C ILE A 169 -5.35 28.00 -8.58
N TYR A 170 -4.93 27.69 -9.81
CA TYR A 170 -5.82 27.11 -10.82
C TYR A 170 -6.44 25.78 -10.37
N ASP A 171 -5.63 24.86 -9.88
CA ASP A 171 -6.08 23.52 -9.51
C ASP A 171 -6.96 23.53 -8.26
N ASP A 172 -6.69 24.44 -7.32
CA ASP A 172 -7.38 24.53 -6.04
C ASP A 172 -8.76 25.20 -6.13
N ILE A 173 -8.93 26.17 -7.05
CA ILE A 173 -10.13 27.03 -7.06
C ILE A 173 -11.06 26.80 -8.27
N ILE A 174 -10.58 26.14 -9.33
CA ILE A 174 -11.37 25.92 -10.54
C ILE A 174 -12.04 24.54 -10.49
N SER A 175 -13.36 24.55 -10.29
CA SER A 175 -14.17 23.33 -10.41
C SER A 175 -14.47 22.98 -11.87
N GLU A 176 -14.86 21.73 -12.11
CA GLU A 176 -15.24 21.22 -13.44
C GLU A 176 -16.33 22.09 -14.09
N ASP A 177 -17.39 22.42 -13.36
CA ASP A 177 -18.50 23.23 -13.88
C ASP A 177 -18.05 24.65 -14.23
N MET A 178 -17.16 25.23 -13.43
CA MET A 178 -16.58 26.55 -13.71
C MET A 178 -15.68 26.54 -14.94
N TYR A 179 -14.92 25.45 -15.12
CA TYR A 179 -14.03 25.27 -16.27
C TYR A 179 -14.81 25.17 -17.58
N PHE A 180 -15.82 24.29 -17.64
CA PHE A 180 -16.60 24.03 -18.85
C PHE A 180 -17.74 25.02 -19.05
N ASP A 181 -18.67 25.11 -18.09
CA ASP A 181 -19.91 25.85 -18.23
C ASP A 181 -19.75 27.33 -17.84
N GLY A 182 -18.84 27.60 -16.89
CA GLY A 182 -18.44 28.96 -16.49
C GLY A 182 -17.54 29.68 -17.52
N GLY A 183 -17.07 28.98 -18.55
CA GLY A 183 -16.26 29.54 -19.62
C GLY A 183 -14.81 29.91 -19.23
N ILE A 184 -14.37 29.56 -18.02
CA ILE A 184 -13.01 29.86 -17.56
C ILE A 184 -11.97 29.07 -18.37
N GLY A 185 -12.25 27.80 -18.68
CA GLY A 185 -11.32 26.95 -19.44
C GLY A 185 -11.00 27.53 -20.82
N ILE A 186 -12.01 28.01 -21.56
CA ILE A 186 -11.81 28.60 -22.88
C ILE A 186 -11.07 29.95 -22.82
N GLU A 187 -11.28 30.74 -21.77
CA GLU A 187 -10.54 32.00 -21.57
C GLU A 187 -9.07 31.74 -21.24
N THR A 188 -8.79 30.82 -20.32
CA THR A 188 -7.41 30.42 -19.99
C THR A 188 -6.69 29.86 -21.21
N LEU A 189 -7.32 28.97 -21.98
CA LEU A 189 -6.71 28.37 -23.17
C LEU A 189 -6.40 29.39 -24.27
N LYS A 190 -7.21 30.46 -24.40
CA LYS A 190 -6.88 31.57 -25.31
C LYS A 190 -5.63 32.30 -24.87
N ILE A 191 -5.49 32.56 -23.58
CA ILE A 191 -4.29 33.20 -23.01
C ILE A 191 -3.07 32.31 -23.20
N VAL A 192 -3.18 31.02 -22.90
CA VAL A 192 -2.13 30.02 -23.15
C VAL A 192 -1.68 30.05 -24.60
N SER A 193 -2.64 29.97 -25.55
CA SER A 193 -2.34 30.00 -26.98
C SER A 193 -1.66 31.31 -27.39
N GLN A 194 -2.13 32.46 -26.89
CA GLN A 194 -1.54 33.76 -27.19
C GLN A 194 -0.09 33.87 -26.68
N LEU A 195 0.17 33.45 -25.44
CA LEU A 195 1.50 33.46 -24.85
C LEU A 195 2.46 32.49 -25.56
N ALA A 196 1.94 31.36 -26.04
CA ALA A 196 2.70 30.38 -26.80
C ALA A 196 3.11 30.88 -28.20
N THR A 197 2.22 31.59 -28.92
CA THR A 197 2.44 31.98 -30.33
C THR A 197 3.02 33.39 -30.51
N ASP A 198 2.55 34.38 -29.74
CA ASP A 198 2.79 35.80 -30.05
C ASP A 198 4.09 36.33 -29.47
N MET A 199 4.67 35.61 -28.50
CA MET A 199 5.90 35.99 -27.80
C MET A 199 7.19 35.63 -28.58
N ASN A 200 7.10 35.41 -29.90
CA ASN A 200 8.24 35.01 -30.71
C ASN A 200 9.26 36.14 -30.86
N PRO A 201 10.58 35.87 -30.72
CA PRO A 201 11.59 36.91 -30.77
C PRO A 201 11.65 37.56 -32.17
N HIS A 202 11.21 38.82 -32.28
CA HIS A 202 11.40 39.62 -33.49
C HIS A 202 12.86 40.04 -33.63
N THR A 203 13.67 39.28 -34.38
CA THR A 203 14.90 39.65 -35.14
C THR A 203 15.98 40.56 -34.53
N ASN A 204 15.86 41.05 -33.30
CA ASN A 204 16.81 41.93 -32.62
C ASN A 204 17.29 41.23 -31.34
N ASN A 205 18.40 40.51 -31.50
CA ASN A 205 19.04 39.64 -30.52
C ASN A 205 19.54 40.38 -29.27
N SER A 206 18.75 40.42 -28.20
CA SER A 206 19.27 40.54 -26.83
C SER A 206 18.93 39.27 -26.04
N THR A 207 19.90 38.72 -25.32
CA THR A 207 19.74 37.52 -24.46
C THR A 207 18.60 37.68 -23.44
N GLU A 208 18.38 38.91 -22.97
CA GLU A 208 17.29 39.25 -22.04
C GLU A 208 15.90 39.08 -22.69
N SER A 209 15.71 39.55 -23.93
CA SER A 209 14.42 39.44 -24.62
C SER A 209 14.00 37.98 -24.86
N LEU A 210 14.96 37.12 -25.18
CA LEU A 210 14.75 35.68 -25.31
C LEU A 210 14.37 35.06 -23.97
N SER A 211 15.09 35.40 -22.89
CA SER A 211 14.82 34.85 -21.55
C SER A 211 13.41 35.20 -21.05
N VAL A 212 12.94 36.42 -21.32
CA VAL A 212 11.59 36.87 -20.96
C VAL A 212 10.53 36.11 -21.75
N SER A 213 10.70 36.00 -23.08
CA SER A 213 9.82 35.21 -23.94
C SER A 213 9.67 33.76 -23.45
N VAL A 214 10.78 33.10 -23.11
CA VAL A 214 10.78 31.71 -22.62
C VAL A 214 10.06 31.61 -21.28
N LYS A 215 10.23 32.55 -20.35
CA LYS A 215 9.49 32.56 -19.06
C LYS A 215 7.98 32.64 -19.25
N PHE A 216 7.49 33.45 -20.19
CA PHE A 216 6.06 33.50 -20.51
C PHE A 216 5.55 32.16 -21.05
N LYS A 217 6.32 31.53 -21.94
CA LYS A 217 5.97 30.21 -22.49
C LYS A 217 5.98 29.11 -21.43
N ILE A 218 6.94 29.12 -20.49
CA ILE A 218 6.96 28.20 -19.34
C ILE A 218 5.68 28.35 -18.52
N GLY A 219 5.33 29.59 -18.15
CA GLY A 219 4.11 29.85 -17.39
C GLY A 219 2.84 29.44 -18.13
N ALA A 220 2.81 29.59 -19.45
CA ALA A 220 1.71 29.13 -20.29
C ALA A 220 1.62 27.59 -20.36
N MET A 221 2.74 26.88 -20.46
CA MET A 221 2.75 25.41 -20.49
C MET A 221 2.33 24.78 -19.16
N LYS A 222 2.66 25.41 -18.03
CA LYS A 222 2.14 25.01 -16.72
C LYS A 222 0.62 25.20 -16.62
N LEU A 223 0.10 26.34 -17.07
CA LEU A 223 -1.35 26.56 -17.12
C LEU A 223 -2.04 25.61 -18.09
N PHE A 224 -1.37 25.26 -19.18
CA PHE A 224 -1.88 24.29 -20.14
C PHE A 224 -1.96 22.90 -19.51
N ASN A 225 -0.97 22.49 -18.73
CA ASN A 225 -0.99 21.23 -17.98
C ASN A 225 -2.18 21.17 -17.02
N ALA A 226 -2.38 22.20 -16.20
CA ALA A 226 -3.57 22.33 -15.33
C ALA A 226 -4.88 22.27 -16.12
N CYS A 227 -4.95 22.90 -17.29
CA CYS A 227 -6.11 22.79 -18.19
C CYS A 227 -6.30 21.37 -18.75
N LEU A 228 -5.23 20.64 -19.06
CA LEU A 228 -5.30 19.26 -19.52
C LEU A 228 -5.82 18.34 -18.40
N LEU A 229 -5.37 18.50 -17.16
CA LEU A 229 -5.86 17.75 -16.00
C LEU A 229 -7.36 17.97 -15.79
N GLN A 230 -7.86 19.20 -15.95
CA GLN A 230 -9.30 19.47 -15.90
C GLN A 230 -10.05 18.78 -17.06
N MET A 231 -9.45 18.74 -18.27
CA MET A 231 -10.06 18.09 -19.44
C MET A 231 -10.01 16.56 -19.40
N SER A 232 -9.06 15.94 -18.70
CA SER A 232 -8.94 14.47 -18.61
C SER A 232 -10.07 13.83 -17.80
N THR A 233 -10.77 14.61 -16.97
CA THR A 233 -11.98 14.19 -16.25
C THR A 233 -13.16 13.82 -17.17
N VAL A 234 -13.13 14.22 -18.45
CA VAL A 234 -14.21 13.99 -19.41
C VAL A 234 -14.24 12.51 -19.84
N THR A 235 -15.26 11.79 -19.40
CA THR A 235 -15.45 10.36 -19.67
C THR A 235 -16.49 10.09 -20.76
N SER A 236 -16.74 8.81 -21.04
CA SER A 236 -17.82 8.35 -21.94
C SER A 236 -19.21 8.81 -21.49
N ASN A 237 -19.42 9.14 -20.22
CA ASN A 237 -20.70 9.58 -19.67
C ASN A 237 -20.90 11.11 -19.73
N SER A 238 -19.86 11.89 -20.03
CA SER A 238 -19.94 13.34 -20.12
C SER A 238 -20.78 13.83 -21.32
N SER A 239 -21.24 15.07 -21.26
CA SER A 239 -22.05 15.71 -22.32
C SER A 239 -21.31 15.74 -23.67
N GLY A 240 -22.07 15.73 -24.76
CA GLY A 240 -21.52 15.81 -26.12
C GLY A 240 -20.70 17.09 -26.36
N ASP A 241 -21.13 18.20 -25.77
CA ASP A 241 -20.46 19.50 -25.91
C ASP A 241 -19.07 19.51 -25.26
N ARG A 242 -18.93 18.94 -24.05
CA ARG A 242 -17.61 18.82 -23.37
C ARG A 242 -16.65 17.94 -24.20
N LYS A 243 -17.14 16.83 -24.76
CA LYS A 243 -16.34 15.95 -25.64
C LYS A 243 -15.88 16.65 -26.92
N HIS A 244 -16.76 17.42 -27.55
CA HIS A 244 -16.40 18.20 -28.74
C HIS A 244 -15.38 19.30 -28.42
N PHE A 245 -15.55 19.98 -27.29
CA PHE A 245 -14.61 20.98 -26.80
C PHE A 245 -13.21 20.39 -26.59
N VAL A 246 -13.07 19.29 -25.84
CA VAL A 246 -11.78 18.63 -25.59
C VAL A 246 -11.12 18.20 -26.90
N LYS A 247 -11.88 17.58 -27.81
CA LYS A 247 -11.37 17.16 -29.12
C LYS A 247 -10.79 18.33 -29.93
N ASP A 248 -11.49 19.46 -29.98
CA ASP A 248 -11.06 20.62 -30.74
C ASP A 248 -9.83 21.29 -30.14
N ILE A 249 -9.73 21.35 -28.81
CA ILE A 249 -8.59 21.93 -28.09
C ILE A 249 -7.35 21.04 -28.25
N VAL A 250 -7.46 19.74 -27.99
CA VAL A 250 -6.33 18.79 -28.13
C VAL A 250 -5.80 18.80 -29.56
N SER A 251 -6.67 18.83 -30.57
CA SER A 251 -6.23 18.87 -31.97
C SER A 251 -5.40 20.12 -32.30
N LYS A 252 -5.78 21.29 -31.76
CA LYS A 252 -5.07 22.56 -31.96
C LYS A 252 -3.79 22.64 -31.13
N SER A 253 -3.79 22.07 -29.93
CA SER A 253 -2.62 22.09 -29.05
C SER A 253 -1.48 21.27 -29.62
N LEU A 254 -1.73 20.12 -30.26
CA LEU A 254 -0.69 19.33 -30.92
C LEU A 254 0.07 20.15 -31.98
N GLU A 255 -0.63 20.97 -32.78
CA GLU A 255 0.03 21.85 -33.74
C GLU A 255 0.88 22.93 -33.05
N MET A 256 0.35 23.56 -32.01
CA MET A 256 1.05 24.57 -31.21
C MET A 256 2.33 24.01 -30.57
N LEU A 257 2.24 22.85 -29.91
CA LEU A 257 3.37 22.20 -29.23
C LEU A 257 4.47 21.82 -30.23
N SER A 258 4.10 21.30 -31.41
CA SER A 258 5.05 20.97 -32.48
C SER A 258 5.81 22.20 -32.97
N GLN A 259 5.10 23.32 -33.19
CA GLN A 259 5.74 24.58 -33.58
C GLN A 259 6.70 25.07 -32.49
N MET A 260 6.33 24.99 -31.21
CA MET A 260 7.17 25.44 -30.10
C MET A 260 8.47 24.63 -29.97
N LEU A 261 8.42 23.31 -30.13
CA LEU A 261 9.63 22.47 -30.12
C LEU A 261 10.62 22.85 -31.24
N SER A 262 10.10 23.24 -32.41
CA SER A 262 10.94 23.61 -33.56
C SER A 262 11.64 24.98 -33.43
N GLN A 263 11.12 25.89 -32.61
CA GLN A 263 11.56 27.30 -32.57
C GLN A 263 12.95 27.52 -31.94
N TYR A 264 13.35 26.68 -30.99
CA TYR A 264 14.53 26.95 -30.16
C TYR A 264 15.78 26.15 -30.58
N GLY A 265 15.68 25.31 -31.62
CA GLY A 265 16.81 24.58 -32.21
C GLY A 265 17.74 23.95 -31.17
N ASP A 266 19.05 24.20 -31.35
CA ASP A 266 20.17 23.73 -30.51
C ASP A 266 20.55 24.73 -29.40
N ASN A 267 19.67 25.68 -29.04
CA ASN A 267 19.95 26.63 -27.98
C ASN A 267 19.71 25.97 -26.61
N PHE A 268 20.79 25.65 -25.90
CA PHE A 268 20.73 24.96 -24.61
C PHE A 268 21.01 25.93 -23.46
N ASN A 269 19.98 26.16 -22.65
CA ASN A 269 20.08 26.82 -21.35
C ASN A 269 18.98 26.30 -20.42
N LYS A 270 19.12 26.57 -19.12
CA LYS A 270 18.18 26.08 -18.09
C LYS A 270 16.70 26.39 -18.36
N LEU A 271 16.38 27.56 -18.91
CA LEU A 271 15.00 27.94 -19.20
C LEU A 271 14.46 27.20 -20.42
N ILE A 272 15.30 26.93 -21.42
CA ILE A 272 14.89 26.16 -22.60
C ILE A 272 14.70 24.69 -22.25
N PHE A 273 15.56 24.12 -21.39
CA PHE A 273 15.35 22.77 -20.85
C PHE A 273 14.01 22.67 -20.13
N GLN A 274 13.75 23.59 -19.20
CA GLN A 274 12.47 23.67 -18.49
C GLN A 274 11.26 23.82 -19.44
N LEU A 275 11.38 24.66 -20.46
CA LEU A 275 10.28 24.83 -21.41
C LEU A 275 10.01 23.55 -22.20
N LYS A 276 11.06 22.92 -22.73
CA LYS A 276 10.90 21.71 -23.54
C LYS A 276 10.48 20.50 -22.70
N SER A 277 10.92 20.38 -21.45
CA SER A 277 10.44 19.34 -20.53
C SER A 277 8.94 19.46 -20.31
N LEU A 278 8.43 20.65 -19.98
CA LEU A 278 6.99 20.92 -19.85
C LEU A 278 6.19 20.65 -21.13
N ILE A 279 6.80 20.85 -22.31
CA ILE A 279 6.13 20.50 -23.58
C ILE A 279 5.99 18.97 -23.70
N TYR A 280 7.05 18.20 -23.42
CA TYR A 280 6.98 16.74 -23.45
C TYR A 280 6.07 16.19 -22.36
N GLU A 281 6.08 16.73 -21.15
CA GLU A 281 5.14 16.37 -20.07
C GLU A 281 3.68 16.55 -20.51
N ASN A 282 3.36 17.67 -21.15
CA ASN A 282 2.03 17.88 -21.73
C ASN A 282 1.71 16.88 -22.85
N LEU A 283 2.68 16.47 -23.66
CA LEU A 283 2.48 15.45 -24.70
C LEU A 283 2.28 14.05 -24.11
N VAL A 284 3.00 13.70 -23.04
CA VAL A 284 2.82 12.49 -22.24
C VAL A 284 1.41 12.45 -21.71
N LEU A 285 0.97 13.49 -21.00
CA LEU A 285 -0.38 13.60 -20.44
C LEU A 285 -1.48 13.47 -21.52
N ILE A 286 -1.32 14.10 -22.68
CA ILE A 286 -2.28 13.96 -23.79
C ILE A 286 -2.30 12.51 -24.31
N LYS A 287 -1.15 11.83 -24.38
CA LYS A 287 -1.06 10.48 -24.93
C LYS A 287 -1.50 9.40 -23.94
N SER A 288 -1.34 9.62 -22.63
CA SER A 288 -1.72 8.68 -21.57
C SER A 288 -3.20 8.80 -21.19
N ASP A 289 -3.69 10.02 -20.95
CA ASP A 289 -4.95 10.23 -20.22
C ASP A 289 -6.15 10.47 -21.16
N PHE A 290 -5.91 10.71 -22.44
CA PHE A 290 -6.95 10.97 -23.42
C PHE A 290 -7.16 9.80 -24.38
N PRO A 291 -8.36 9.65 -24.97
CA PRO A 291 -8.62 8.60 -25.94
C PRO A 291 -7.64 8.64 -27.12
N VAL A 292 -7.06 7.49 -27.49
CA VAL A 292 -6.07 7.33 -28.58
C VAL A 292 -6.47 8.03 -29.89
N LYS A 293 -7.78 8.12 -30.18
CA LYS A 293 -8.32 8.81 -31.36
C LYS A 293 -8.01 10.32 -31.41
N LEU A 294 -7.71 10.94 -30.28
CA LEU A 294 -7.35 12.36 -30.17
C LEU A 294 -5.87 12.63 -30.45
N PHE A 295 -5.05 11.58 -30.55
CA PHE A 295 -3.64 11.66 -30.95
C PHE A 295 -3.39 10.85 -32.23
N PRO A 296 -3.71 11.40 -33.43
CA PRO A 296 -3.53 10.70 -34.69
C PRO A 296 -2.07 10.26 -34.96
N ASN A 297 -1.88 9.11 -35.60
CA ASN A 297 -0.55 8.54 -35.91
C ASN A 297 0.41 9.51 -36.62
N LYS A 298 -0.09 10.41 -37.47
CA LYS A 298 0.73 11.45 -38.11
C LYS A 298 1.47 12.33 -37.09
N TRP A 299 0.79 12.71 -36.00
CA TRP A 299 1.41 13.48 -34.94
C TRP A 299 2.38 12.63 -34.13
N ILE A 300 2.05 11.36 -33.89
CA ILE A 300 2.94 10.43 -33.19
C ILE A 300 4.27 10.32 -33.95
N GLU A 301 4.23 10.10 -35.27
CA GLU A 301 5.44 10.04 -36.10
C GLU A 301 6.27 11.33 -36.03
N ASN A 302 5.65 12.49 -36.15
CA ASN A 302 6.32 13.80 -36.09
C ASN A 302 7.00 14.04 -34.73
N PHE A 303 6.26 13.85 -33.63
CA PHE A 303 6.82 14.04 -32.30
C PHE A 303 7.87 12.99 -31.96
N LYS A 304 7.69 11.74 -32.37
CA LYS A 304 8.70 10.68 -32.21
C LYS A 304 10.01 11.05 -32.89
N GLU A 305 9.99 11.45 -34.17
CA GLU A 305 11.19 11.89 -34.90
C GLU A 305 11.86 13.06 -34.18
N ARG A 306 11.06 14.02 -33.69
CA ARG A 306 11.56 15.17 -32.93
C ARG A 306 12.21 14.77 -31.60
N SER A 307 11.58 13.88 -30.84
CA SER A 307 12.09 13.35 -29.57
C SER A 307 13.45 12.67 -29.74
N ILE A 308 13.59 11.83 -30.77
CA ILE A 308 14.87 11.16 -31.07
C ILE A 308 15.96 12.18 -31.41
N GLN A 309 15.62 13.20 -32.21
CA GLN A 309 16.55 14.28 -32.55
C GLN A 309 16.97 15.05 -31.29
N ASP A 310 16.01 15.52 -30.48
CA ASP A 310 16.29 16.25 -29.25
C ASP A 310 17.14 15.40 -28.27
N LEU A 311 16.84 14.11 -28.11
CA LEU A 311 17.63 13.20 -27.28
C LEU A 311 19.08 13.06 -27.78
N SER A 312 19.27 12.94 -29.09
CA SER A 312 20.61 12.84 -29.69
C SER A 312 21.42 14.12 -29.51
N LEU A 313 20.78 15.29 -29.54
CA LEU A 313 21.41 16.58 -29.28
C LEU A 313 21.78 16.73 -27.81
N LEU A 314 20.91 16.31 -26.89
CA LEU A 314 21.18 16.31 -25.45
C LEU A 314 22.35 15.41 -25.10
N LYS A 315 22.43 14.21 -25.70
CA LYS A 315 23.57 13.32 -25.58
C LYS A 315 24.87 14.04 -25.97
N ASN A 316 24.90 14.69 -27.13
CA ASN A 316 26.09 15.40 -27.60
C ASN A 316 26.42 16.62 -26.72
N TRP A 317 25.40 17.30 -26.21
CA TRP A 317 25.57 18.44 -25.31
C TRP A 317 26.14 18.01 -23.94
N TYR A 318 25.62 16.92 -23.37
CA TYR A 318 26.10 16.32 -22.13
C TYR A 318 27.60 16.00 -22.19
N VAL A 319 28.03 15.31 -23.25
CA VAL A 319 29.45 14.96 -23.46
C VAL A 319 30.34 16.19 -23.52
N ASN A 320 29.87 17.29 -24.13
CA ASN A 320 30.66 18.51 -24.30
C ASN A 320 30.64 19.46 -23.09
N ASN A 321 29.64 19.36 -22.20
CA ASN A 321 29.39 20.34 -21.12
C ASN A 321 29.23 19.68 -19.74
N HIS A 322 29.76 18.46 -19.55
CA HIS A 322 29.63 17.71 -18.30
C HIS A 322 30.11 18.49 -17.07
N GLU A 323 31.24 19.20 -17.16
CA GLU A 323 31.77 20.03 -16.07
C GLU A 323 30.82 21.16 -15.67
N GLN A 324 30.06 21.71 -16.62
CA GLN A 324 29.11 22.80 -16.34
C GLN A 324 27.88 22.28 -15.58
N LEU A 325 27.44 21.06 -15.85
CA LEU A 325 26.32 20.43 -15.15
C LEU A 325 26.63 20.15 -13.68
N LEU A 326 27.88 19.75 -13.38
CA LEU A 326 28.35 19.49 -12.02
C LEU A 326 28.43 20.75 -11.14
N LEU A 327 28.41 21.94 -11.73
CA LEU A 327 28.58 23.22 -11.02
C LEU A 327 27.25 23.95 -10.75
N ASP A 328 26.16 23.58 -11.44
CA ASP A 328 24.86 24.25 -11.36
C ASP A 328 23.74 23.22 -11.18
N ASP A 329 23.39 22.93 -9.92
CA ASP A 329 22.35 21.96 -9.55
C ASP A 329 21.01 22.22 -10.25
N ILE A 330 20.66 23.49 -10.47
CA ILE A 330 19.41 23.87 -11.14
C ILE A 330 19.49 23.48 -12.63
N LEU A 331 20.63 23.70 -13.26
CA LEU A 331 20.85 23.28 -14.65
C LEU A 331 20.77 21.76 -14.79
N LEU A 332 21.40 21.02 -13.86
CA LEU A 332 21.35 19.56 -13.83
C LEU A 332 19.93 19.04 -13.64
N GLN A 333 19.18 19.59 -12.69
CA GLN A 333 17.78 19.20 -12.46
C GLN A 333 16.92 19.42 -13.71
N GLN A 334 17.01 20.59 -14.36
CA GLN A 334 16.22 20.87 -15.57
C GLN A 334 16.67 20.02 -16.76
N PHE A 335 17.97 19.70 -16.86
CA PHE A 335 18.49 18.79 -17.87
C PHE A 335 17.94 17.37 -17.67
N ASN A 336 17.98 16.85 -16.44
CA ASN A 336 17.49 15.52 -16.10
C ASN A 336 15.99 15.39 -16.39
N GLU A 337 15.18 16.36 -15.93
CA GLU A 337 13.74 16.39 -16.19
C GLU A 337 13.45 16.36 -17.70
N TYR A 338 14.22 17.13 -18.48
CA TYR A 338 14.03 17.16 -19.92
C TYR A 338 14.32 15.82 -20.60
N VAL A 339 15.39 15.12 -20.19
CA VAL A 339 15.70 13.78 -20.68
C VAL A 339 14.62 12.78 -20.27
N ILE A 340 14.18 12.82 -19.01
CA ILE A 340 13.16 11.91 -18.46
C ILE A 340 11.87 12.02 -19.28
N GLN A 341 11.34 13.24 -19.44
CA GLN A 341 10.11 13.49 -20.20
C GLN A 341 10.20 13.06 -21.67
N ILE A 342 11.37 13.18 -22.30
CA ILE A 342 11.58 12.67 -23.67
C ILE A 342 11.49 11.14 -23.70
N LEU A 343 12.16 10.47 -22.76
CA LEU A 343 12.18 9.01 -22.70
C LEU A 343 10.81 8.43 -22.37
N GLU A 344 10.08 9.05 -21.44
CA GLU A 344 8.70 8.70 -21.10
C GLU A 344 7.78 8.81 -22.33
N PHE A 345 7.85 9.94 -23.05
CA PHE A 345 7.08 10.11 -24.28
C PHE A 345 7.45 9.09 -25.37
N LEU A 346 8.73 8.76 -25.53
CA LEU A 346 9.18 7.73 -26.47
C LEU A 346 8.66 6.34 -26.10
N SER A 347 8.58 6.02 -24.80
CA SER A 347 8.00 4.76 -24.31
C SER A 347 6.54 4.62 -24.79
N LEU A 348 5.72 5.65 -24.55
CA LEU A 348 4.32 5.69 -24.98
C LEU A 348 4.12 5.65 -26.51
N CYS A 349 5.10 6.14 -27.27
CA CYS A 349 5.07 6.07 -28.72
C CYS A 349 5.31 4.65 -29.23
N ASN A 350 6.22 3.91 -28.59
CA ASN A 350 6.64 2.57 -29.02
C ASN A 350 5.50 1.55 -29.01
N GLU A 351 4.52 1.71 -28.10
CA GLU A 351 3.29 0.91 -28.07
C GLU A 351 2.46 1.02 -29.36
N THR A 352 2.52 2.19 -30.02
CA THR A 352 1.67 2.51 -31.17
C THR A 352 2.39 2.39 -32.51
N ILE A 353 3.67 2.76 -32.56
CA ILE A 353 4.47 2.80 -33.79
C ILE A 353 5.87 2.27 -33.48
N GLN A 354 6.26 1.21 -34.19
CA GLN A 354 7.60 0.65 -34.06
C GLN A 354 8.67 1.63 -34.56
N LEU A 355 9.80 1.65 -33.85
CA LEU A 355 10.99 2.40 -34.24
C LEU A 355 11.67 1.74 -35.45
N THR A 356 12.22 2.55 -36.34
CA THR A 356 13.11 2.03 -37.39
C THR A 356 14.43 1.57 -36.76
N GLU A 357 15.17 0.65 -37.41
CA GLU A 357 16.44 0.16 -36.87
C GLU A 357 17.45 1.30 -36.61
N THR A 358 17.48 2.32 -37.47
CA THR A 358 18.35 3.49 -37.31
C THR A 358 17.96 4.35 -36.11
N ASP A 359 16.66 4.58 -35.94
CA ASP A 359 16.13 5.37 -34.82
C ASP A 359 16.35 4.65 -33.49
N HIS A 360 16.07 3.35 -33.48
CA HIS A 360 16.27 2.50 -32.32
C HIS A 360 17.75 2.50 -31.87
N SER A 361 18.68 2.35 -32.82
CA SER A 361 20.12 2.44 -32.54
C SER A 361 20.52 3.81 -31.97
N ALA A 362 19.97 4.91 -32.51
CA ALA A 362 20.25 6.26 -32.02
C ALA A 362 19.74 6.49 -30.59
N VAL A 363 18.54 5.97 -30.26
CA VAL A 363 17.96 6.03 -28.91
C VAL A 363 18.84 5.24 -27.94
N LEU A 364 19.20 3.98 -28.27
CA LEU A 364 20.05 3.16 -27.41
C LEU A 364 21.43 3.79 -27.15
N GLN A 365 22.07 4.37 -28.17
CA GLN A 365 23.34 5.07 -28.01
C GLN A 365 23.22 6.32 -27.12
N SER A 366 22.07 6.98 -27.15
CA SER A 366 21.80 8.14 -26.29
C SER A 366 21.56 7.72 -24.85
N MET A 367 20.73 6.69 -24.62
CA MET A 367 20.52 6.09 -23.31
C MET A 367 21.85 5.67 -22.69
N LEU A 368 22.66 4.89 -23.42
CA LEU A 368 23.97 4.41 -22.96
C LEU A 368 24.88 5.52 -22.42
N THR A 369 24.90 6.66 -23.10
CA THR A 369 25.76 7.78 -22.68
C THR A 369 25.17 8.54 -21.49
N LEU A 370 23.85 8.72 -21.47
CA LEU A 370 23.13 9.48 -20.44
C LEU A 370 22.93 8.69 -19.15
N SER A 371 22.95 7.35 -19.21
CA SER A 371 22.92 6.48 -18.02
C SER A 371 24.29 6.29 -17.38
N CYS A 372 25.39 6.83 -17.93
CA CYS A 372 26.68 6.79 -17.25
C CYS A 372 26.62 7.48 -15.88
N LEU A 373 27.09 6.79 -14.84
CA LEU A 373 27.24 7.38 -13.51
C LEU A 373 28.17 8.59 -13.56
N ASP A 374 27.69 9.73 -13.07
CA ASP A 374 28.48 10.94 -12.89
C ASP A 374 29.49 10.77 -11.73
N ASP A 375 30.51 11.63 -11.66
CA ASP A 375 31.55 11.46 -10.64
C ASP A 375 31.04 11.68 -9.21
N SER A 376 30.00 12.51 -9.02
CA SER A 376 29.44 12.75 -7.70
C SER A 376 28.69 11.53 -7.17
N THR A 377 27.84 10.89 -7.97
CA THR A 377 27.14 9.66 -7.57
C THR A 377 28.10 8.50 -7.34
N ARG A 378 29.15 8.40 -8.15
CA ARG A 378 30.20 7.39 -7.95
C ARG A 378 30.92 7.60 -6.61
N ASP A 379 31.32 8.82 -6.31
CA ASP A 379 31.98 9.14 -5.05
C ASP A 379 31.05 8.87 -3.85
N THR A 380 29.76 9.20 -3.97
CA THR A 380 28.76 8.92 -2.93
C THR A 380 28.65 7.41 -2.67
N TRP A 381 28.40 6.59 -3.70
CA TRP A 381 28.22 5.15 -3.53
C TRP A 381 29.49 4.41 -3.08
N LEU A 382 30.68 4.89 -3.48
CA LEU A 382 31.94 4.32 -3.02
C LEU A 382 32.22 4.65 -1.54
N ASN A 383 31.76 5.81 -1.05
CA ASN A 383 31.95 6.22 0.34
C ASN A 383 30.84 5.67 1.26
N ASP A 384 29.62 5.54 0.76
CA ASP A 384 28.47 4.99 1.46
C ASP A 384 27.76 3.90 0.64
N PRO A 385 28.13 2.62 0.86
CA PRO A 385 27.48 1.48 0.22
C PRO A 385 25.98 1.33 0.56
N ASN A 386 25.49 1.92 1.66
CA ASN A 386 24.07 1.82 2.03
C ASN A 386 23.19 2.53 0.99
N GLU A 387 23.60 3.71 0.51
CA GLU A 387 22.87 4.42 -0.55
C GLU A 387 22.83 3.63 -1.87
N PHE A 388 23.91 2.90 -2.18
CA PHE A 388 23.95 1.98 -3.33
C PHE A 388 22.94 0.83 -3.16
N VAL A 389 22.87 0.22 -1.97
CA VAL A 389 21.90 -0.85 -1.67
C VAL A 389 20.47 -0.34 -1.77
N SER A 390 20.15 0.81 -1.17
CA SER A 390 18.84 1.46 -1.29
C SER A 390 18.47 1.72 -2.76
N LYS A 391 19.45 2.12 -3.59
CA LYS A 391 19.19 2.40 -5.01
C LYS A 391 18.94 1.12 -5.82
N GLU A 392 19.75 0.08 -5.66
CA GLU A 392 19.59 -1.18 -6.40
C GLU A 392 18.34 -1.97 -5.98
N ASN A 393 17.92 -1.88 -4.72
CA ASN A 393 16.70 -2.51 -4.22
C ASN A 393 15.43 -1.70 -4.52
N GLY A 394 15.53 -0.55 -5.18
CA GLY A 394 14.37 0.28 -5.54
C GLY A 394 13.72 1.04 -4.37
N LEU A 395 14.42 1.18 -3.24
CA LEU A 395 13.95 1.86 -2.03
C LEU A 395 14.34 3.35 -1.98
N SER A 396 15.26 3.79 -2.87
CA SER A 396 15.67 5.19 -2.98
C SER A 396 14.56 6.09 -3.55
N ALA A 397 14.29 7.21 -2.88
CA ALA A 397 13.31 8.21 -3.34
C ALA A 397 13.77 9.02 -4.59
N ASN A 398 15.05 8.99 -4.94
CA ASN A 398 15.60 9.79 -6.03
C ASN A 398 15.30 9.14 -7.39
N TYR A 399 14.51 9.80 -8.23
CA TYR A 399 14.24 9.39 -9.61
C TYR A 399 15.17 10.11 -10.59
N THR A 400 15.88 9.34 -11.41
CA THR A 400 16.97 9.80 -12.28
C THR A 400 16.77 9.33 -13.73
N ILE A 401 17.64 9.80 -14.63
CA ILE A 401 17.65 9.31 -16.02
C ILE A 401 17.84 7.79 -16.08
N ARG A 402 18.63 7.20 -15.16
CA ARG A 402 18.84 5.75 -15.13
C ARG A 402 17.54 4.99 -14.86
N ASP A 403 16.72 5.50 -13.95
CA ASP A 403 15.41 4.89 -13.62
C ASP A 403 14.47 4.96 -14.82
N GLN A 404 14.38 6.12 -15.48
CA GLN A 404 13.57 6.25 -16.69
C GLN A 404 14.07 5.38 -17.85
N VAL A 405 15.39 5.16 -17.96
CA VAL A 405 15.97 4.20 -18.92
C VAL A 405 15.59 2.77 -18.55
N ALA A 406 15.61 2.41 -17.26
CA ALA A 406 15.16 1.12 -16.79
C ALA A 406 13.69 0.89 -17.13
N ASP A 407 12.81 1.86 -16.84
CA ASP A 407 11.38 1.83 -17.16
C ASP A 407 11.14 1.73 -18.66
N TYR A 408 11.92 2.43 -19.49
CA TYR A 408 11.80 2.33 -20.94
C TYR A 408 12.17 0.92 -21.44
N LEU A 409 13.26 0.34 -20.94
CA LEU A 409 13.78 -0.94 -21.41
C LEU A 409 12.95 -2.13 -20.88
N SER A 410 12.44 -2.04 -19.65
CA SER A 410 11.59 -3.06 -19.01
C SER A 410 10.21 -3.17 -19.65
N ASN A 411 9.74 -2.14 -20.36
CA ASN A 411 8.44 -2.11 -21.04
C ASN A 411 8.51 -2.44 -22.56
N LEU A 412 9.69 -2.81 -23.09
CA LEU A 412 9.81 -3.25 -24.48
C LEU A 412 9.13 -4.60 -24.72
N SER A 413 8.62 -4.87 -25.93
CA SER A 413 8.02 -6.18 -26.22
C SER A 413 8.33 -6.68 -27.63
N GLY A 414 8.18 -7.99 -27.83
CA GLY A 414 8.34 -8.68 -29.11
C GLY A 414 9.71 -8.48 -29.76
N GLN A 415 9.71 -8.20 -31.07
CA GLN A 415 10.92 -8.09 -31.88
C GLN A 415 11.86 -6.96 -31.42
N THR A 416 11.31 -5.86 -30.89
CA THR A 416 12.10 -4.70 -30.44
C THR A 416 12.97 -5.07 -29.23
N LEU A 417 12.41 -5.79 -28.25
CA LEU A 417 13.14 -6.29 -27.09
C LEU A 417 14.32 -7.17 -27.53
N GLN A 418 14.07 -8.11 -28.44
CA GLN A 418 15.08 -8.99 -28.99
C GLN A 418 16.21 -8.25 -29.73
N THR A 419 15.87 -7.23 -30.53
CA THR A 419 16.88 -6.40 -31.22
C THR A 419 17.70 -5.56 -30.24
N THR A 420 17.07 -5.03 -29.19
CA THR A 420 17.75 -4.29 -28.11
C THR A 420 18.78 -5.18 -27.43
N PHE A 421 18.35 -6.38 -27.00
CA PHE A 421 19.22 -7.36 -26.36
C PHE A 421 20.44 -7.67 -27.23
N GLN A 422 20.23 -8.01 -28.50
CA GLN A 422 21.34 -8.31 -29.42
C GLN A 422 22.29 -7.12 -29.59
N ASN A 423 21.77 -5.91 -29.72
CA ASN A 423 22.60 -4.71 -29.90
C ASN A 423 23.43 -4.39 -28.65
N VAL A 424 22.84 -4.51 -27.46
CA VAL A 424 23.53 -4.26 -26.19
C VAL A 424 24.62 -5.30 -25.95
N VAL A 425 24.33 -6.59 -26.15
CA VAL A 425 25.31 -7.67 -26.01
C VAL A 425 26.47 -7.50 -27.00
N GLN A 426 26.18 -7.18 -28.27
CA GLN A 426 27.22 -6.91 -29.28
C GLN A 426 28.06 -5.68 -28.91
N TYR A 427 27.45 -4.64 -28.34
CA TYR A 427 28.18 -3.48 -27.87
C TYR A 427 29.15 -3.86 -26.74
N ILE A 428 28.69 -4.64 -25.74
CA ILE A 428 29.53 -5.09 -24.62
C ILE A 428 30.72 -5.91 -25.15
N MET A 429 30.46 -6.93 -25.98
CA MET A 429 31.51 -7.79 -26.56
C MET A 429 32.60 -6.98 -27.28
N ASN A 430 32.22 -5.94 -28.04
CA ASN A 430 33.15 -5.12 -28.80
C ASN A 430 33.92 -4.09 -27.94
N ASN A 431 33.43 -3.77 -26.73
CA ASN A 431 33.92 -2.66 -25.92
C ASN A 431 34.38 -3.08 -24.51
N MET A 432 34.61 -4.37 -24.25
CA MET A 432 35.07 -4.86 -22.93
C MET A 432 36.34 -4.14 -22.41
N THR A 433 37.23 -3.71 -23.29
CA THR A 433 38.49 -3.02 -22.91
C THR A 433 38.39 -1.50 -22.88
N ASN A 434 37.21 -0.91 -23.13
CA ASN A 434 37.02 0.54 -23.21
C ASN A 434 36.73 1.18 -21.85
N SER A 435 36.24 2.43 -21.82
CA SER A 435 36.05 3.17 -20.57
C SER A 435 35.10 2.43 -19.61
N PRO A 436 35.47 2.32 -18.31
CA PRO A 436 34.70 1.52 -17.36
C PRO A 436 33.30 2.09 -17.11
N LYS A 437 33.12 3.42 -17.21
CA LYS A 437 31.81 4.07 -17.09
C LYS A 437 30.84 3.65 -18.20
N LEU A 438 31.27 3.62 -19.46
CA LEU A 438 30.41 3.21 -20.57
C LEU A 438 30.12 1.71 -20.51
N LEU A 439 31.09 0.91 -20.08
CA LEU A 439 30.88 -0.52 -19.90
C LEU A 439 29.87 -0.79 -18.78
N GLU A 440 29.98 -0.12 -17.63
CA GLU A 440 29.02 -0.23 -16.52
C GLU A 440 27.62 0.13 -17.00
N SER A 441 27.48 1.27 -17.70
CA SER A 441 26.21 1.72 -18.26
C SER A 441 25.60 0.72 -19.25
N SER A 442 26.41 0.11 -20.12
CA SER A 442 25.93 -0.92 -21.05
C SER A 442 25.47 -2.20 -20.34
N ILE A 443 26.14 -2.57 -19.25
CA ILE A 443 25.74 -3.74 -18.45
C ILE A 443 24.50 -3.42 -17.62
N TYR A 444 24.34 -2.19 -17.12
CA TYR A 444 23.09 -1.73 -16.51
C TYR A 444 21.92 -1.81 -17.50
N MET A 445 22.09 -1.30 -18.73
CA MET A 445 21.06 -1.46 -19.76
C MET A 445 20.75 -2.94 -20.05
N LEU A 446 21.76 -3.81 -20.07
CA LEU A 446 21.56 -5.26 -20.19
C LEU A 446 20.72 -5.78 -19.02
N GLN A 447 21.01 -5.38 -17.78
CA GLN A 447 20.23 -5.71 -16.60
C GLN A 447 18.75 -5.33 -16.77
N CYS A 448 18.47 -4.10 -17.22
CA CYS A 448 17.11 -3.60 -17.44
C CYS A 448 16.36 -4.39 -18.52
N VAL A 449 17.06 -4.78 -19.60
CA VAL A 449 16.48 -5.63 -20.66
C VAL A 449 16.13 -7.03 -20.15
N LEU A 450 16.94 -7.59 -19.25
CA LEU A 450 16.72 -8.92 -18.68
C LEU A 450 15.56 -8.97 -17.68
N ILE A 451 15.31 -7.87 -16.94
CA ILE A 451 14.14 -7.77 -16.02
C ILE A 451 12.81 -7.95 -16.78
N ASN A 452 12.76 -7.60 -18.06
CA ASN A 452 11.58 -7.78 -18.88
C ASN A 452 11.22 -9.26 -19.10
N GLY A 453 12.23 -10.11 -19.31
CA GLY A 453 12.03 -11.54 -19.52
C GLY A 453 11.57 -12.27 -18.25
N GLU A 454 11.85 -11.73 -17.06
CA GLU A 454 11.33 -12.24 -15.78
C GLU A 454 9.78 -12.09 -15.67
N ASN A 455 9.18 -11.11 -16.38
CA ASN A 455 7.75 -10.74 -16.26
C ASN A 455 6.85 -11.23 -17.42
N SER A 456 7.42 -11.75 -18.51
CA SER A 456 6.64 -12.17 -19.68
C SER A 456 6.27 -13.65 -19.62
N GLU A 457 4.97 -13.98 -19.59
CA GLU A 457 4.47 -15.37 -19.76
C GLU A 457 4.87 -16.00 -21.12
N GLU A 458 5.40 -15.20 -22.05
CA GLU A 458 5.94 -15.65 -23.33
C GLU A 458 7.35 -16.24 -23.16
N THR A 459 7.41 -17.57 -23.04
CA THR A 459 8.64 -18.38 -22.93
C THR A 459 9.64 -18.29 -24.11
N ASP A 460 9.38 -17.44 -25.10
CA ASP A 460 10.11 -17.32 -26.37
C ASP A 460 10.66 -15.88 -26.63
N SER A 461 10.86 -15.08 -25.58
CA SER A 461 11.22 -13.65 -25.71
C SER A 461 12.61 -13.42 -26.32
N PHE A 462 13.60 -14.27 -26.00
CA PHE A 462 14.99 -14.09 -26.46
C PHE A 462 15.50 -15.22 -27.37
N ARG A 463 16.13 -14.84 -28.50
CA ARG A 463 16.76 -15.79 -29.44
C ARG A 463 18.29 -15.63 -29.51
N ILE A 464 19.01 -16.69 -29.16
CA ILE A 464 20.47 -16.74 -29.25
C ILE A 464 20.90 -17.41 -30.56
N LYS A 465 21.85 -16.82 -31.30
CA LYS A 465 22.34 -17.35 -32.58
C LYS A 465 23.30 -18.54 -32.41
N SER A 466 24.13 -18.51 -31.37
CA SER A 466 25.12 -19.54 -31.06
C SER A 466 25.27 -19.65 -29.54
N ILE A 467 24.86 -20.80 -28.98
CA ILE A 467 24.90 -21.05 -27.53
C ILE A 467 26.35 -20.97 -27.03
N ASN A 468 27.30 -21.58 -27.75
CA ASN A 468 28.73 -21.56 -27.39
C ASN A 468 29.32 -20.14 -27.36
N GLU A 469 28.91 -19.26 -28.28
CA GLU A 469 29.37 -17.86 -28.27
C GLU A 469 28.79 -17.08 -27.10
N PHE A 470 27.56 -17.42 -26.70
CA PHE A 470 26.89 -16.81 -25.56
C PHE A 470 27.48 -17.27 -24.23
N GLU A 471 27.77 -18.57 -24.06
CA GLU A 471 28.51 -19.09 -22.91
C GLU A 471 29.89 -18.42 -22.79
N ALA A 472 30.63 -18.34 -23.89
CA ALA A 472 31.94 -17.67 -23.91
C ALA A 472 31.83 -16.18 -23.55
N PHE A 473 30.72 -15.53 -23.90
CA PHE A 473 30.44 -14.15 -23.49
C PHE A 473 30.18 -14.02 -21.98
N ILE A 474 29.36 -14.90 -21.41
CA ILE A 474 29.10 -14.92 -19.96
C ILE A 474 30.42 -15.17 -19.21
N ASP A 475 31.21 -16.15 -19.66
CA ASP A 475 32.53 -16.44 -19.09
C ASP A 475 33.49 -15.25 -19.20
N ALA A 476 33.53 -14.59 -20.35
CA ALA A 476 34.38 -13.41 -20.54
C ALA A 476 33.97 -12.26 -19.62
N LEU A 477 32.66 -12.01 -19.48
CA LEU A 477 32.10 -10.99 -18.59
C LEU A 477 32.40 -11.31 -17.13
N PHE A 478 32.18 -12.56 -16.72
CA PHE A 478 32.48 -13.05 -15.37
C PHE A 478 33.98 -12.96 -15.05
N MET A 479 34.87 -13.28 -15.99
CA MET A 479 36.32 -13.20 -15.75
C MET A 479 36.83 -11.75 -15.71
N HIS A 480 36.16 -10.85 -16.45
CA HIS A 480 36.52 -9.44 -16.49
C HIS A 480 36.41 -8.76 -15.11
N GLN A 481 35.47 -9.18 -14.27
CA GLN A 481 35.28 -8.61 -12.92
C GLN A 481 36.56 -8.67 -12.05
N TYR A 482 37.43 -9.66 -12.26
CA TYR A 482 38.65 -9.89 -11.48
C TYR A 482 39.85 -9.09 -11.99
N GLN A 483 39.76 -8.54 -13.19
CA GLN A 483 40.84 -7.80 -13.85
C GLN A 483 40.71 -6.28 -13.65
N LEU A 484 39.64 -5.85 -12.96
CA LEU A 484 39.24 -4.46 -12.85
C LEU A 484 39.67 -3.82 -11.52
N ASN A 485 40.04 -2.54 -11.60
CA ASN A 485 40.25 -1.66 -10.45
C ASN A 485 38.99 -0.82 -10.11
N ASP A 486 37.86 -1.04 -10.79
CA ASP A 486 36.63 -0.26 -10.62
C ASP A 486 35.55 -1.12 -9.91
N ALA A 487 35.27 -0.77 -8.65
CA ALA A 487 34.33 -1.47 -7.78
C ALA A 487 32.89 -1.46 -8.30
N LEU A 488 32.45 -0.35 -8.90
CA LEU A 488 31.08 -0.19 -9.39
C LEU A 488 30.82 -1.06 -10.63
N LEU A 489 31.80 -1.11 -11.54
CA LEU A 489 31.72 -1.98 -12.71
C LEU A 489 31.76 -3.46 -12.29
N ALA A 490 32.63 -3.82 -11.34
CA ALA A 490 32.68 -5.18 -10.80
C ALA A 490 31.35 -5.58 -10.15
N SER A 491 30.76 -4.68 -9.38
CA SER A 491 29.44 -4.87 -8.73
C SER A 491 28.33 -5.06 -9.74
N ARG A 492 28.28 -4.23 -10.79
CA ARG A 492 27.31 -4.37 -11.86
C ARG A 492 27.42 -5.71 -12.60
N ILE A 493 28.65 -6.18 -12.85
CA ILE A 493 28.89 -7.52 -13.42
C ILE A 493 28.33 -8.61 -12.49
N ILE A 494 28.62 -8.54 -11.19
CA ILE A 494 28.15 -9.51 -10.20
C ILE A 494 26.61 -9.60 -10.20
N LEU A 495 25.91 -8.46 -10.30
CA LEU A 495 24.45 -8.40 -10.32
C LEU A 495 23.80 -8.93 -11.61
N VAL A 496 24.44 -8.74 -12.78
CA VAL A 496 23.88 -9.17 -14.07
C VAL A 496 24.04 -10.66 -14.35
N ILE A 497 25.08 -11.31 -13.84
CA ILE A 497 25.33 -12.74 -14.11
C ILE A 497 24.15 -13.63 -13.67
N PRO A 498 23.58 -13.52 -12.46
CA PRO A 498 22.40 -14.30 -12.08
C PRO A 498 21.23 -14.10 -13.05
N LYS A 499 20.94 -12.86 -13.45
CA LYS A 499 19.83 -12.55 -14.37
C LYS A 499 20.00 -13.13 -15.77
N LEU A 500 21.26 -13.19 -16.25
CA LEU A 500 21.59 -13.88 -17.50
C LEU A 500 21.39 -15.40 -17.40
N LEU A 501 21.63 -15.99 -16.24
CA LEU A 501 21.42 -17.42 -16.07
C LEU A 501 19.93 -17.75 -15.94
N ASP A 502 19.19 -16.95 -15.19
CA ASP A 502 17.73 -17.06 -15.01
C ASP A 502 16.99 -17.03 -16.35
N ASN A 503 17.12 -15.93 -17.10
CA ASN A 503 16.44 -15.72 -18.39
C ASN A 503 16.80 -16.75 -19.48
N PHE A 504 17.89 -17.49 -19.33
CA PHE A 504 18.38 -18.42 -20.34
C PHE A 504 18.56 -19.85 -19.83
N MET A 505 18.00 -20.18 -18.66
CA MET A 505 18.21 -21.48 -18.02
C MET A 505 17.76 -22.68 -18.87
N ASP A 506 16.70 -22.52 -19.66
CA ASP A 506 16.14 -23.57 -20.52
C ASP A 506 17.00 -23.86 -21.76
N ILE A 507 17.85 -22.91 -22.17
CA ILE A 507 18.67 -23.00 -23.39
C ILE A 507 20.12 -23.38 -23.05
N LEU A 508 20.60 -23.01 -21.86
CA LEU A 508 21.97 -23.25 -21.43
C LEU A 508 22.16 -24.72 -20.96
N PRO A 509 22.97 -25.53 -21.68
CA PRO A 509 23.09 -26.97 -21.41
C PRO A 509 23.73 -27.29 -20.06
N ASP A 510 24.67 -26.46 -19.59
CA ASP A 510 25.42 -26.66 -18.35
C ASP A 510 25.05 -25.63 -17.25
N VAL A 511 23.83 -25.07 -17.28
CA VAL A 511 23.40 -23.98 -16.38
C VAL A 511 23.62 -24.30 -14.89
N LYS A 512 23.41 -25.57 -14.49
CA LYS A 512 23.66 -26.04 -13.12
C LYS A 512 25.12 -25.86 -12.70
N ILE A 513 26.05 -26.20 -13.59
CA ILE A 513 27.50 -26.10 -13.35
C ILE A 513 27.93 -24.63 -13.39
N MET A 514 27.41 -23.84 -14.34
CA MET A 514 27.69 -22.41 -14.45
C MET A 514 27.25 -21.66 -13.19
N THR A 515 26.00 -21.88 -12.76
CA THR A 515 25.43 -21.33 -11.52
C THR A 515 26.32 -21.64 -10.32
N THR A 516 26.69 -22.92 -10.15
CA THR A 516 27.58 -23.36 -9.07
C THR A 516 28.93 -22.64 -9.11
N ASN A 517 29.57 -22.62 -10.28
CA ASN A 517 30.90 -22.05 -10.43
C ASN A 517 30.93 -20.54 -10.19
N TYR A 518 29.98 -19.79 -10.76
CA TYR A 518 29.95 -18.34 -10.63
C TYR A 518 29.56 -17.91 -9.22
N LEU A 519 28.55 -18.54 -8.61
CA LEU A 519 28.16 -18.25 -7.23
C LEU A 519 29.32 -18.49 -6.26
N ILE A 520 29.95 -19.66 -6.30
CA ILE A 520 31.05 -20.02 -5.39
C ILE A 520 32.24 -19.06 -5.58
N LYS A 521 32.65 -18.81 -6.83
CA LYS A 521 33.78 -17.90 -7.10
C LYS A 521 33.49 -16.44 -6.72
N SER A 522 32.25 -15.98 -6.85
CA SER A 522 31.84 -14.64 -6.37
C SER A 522 31.94 -14.56 -4.85
N VAL A 523 31.47 -15.56 -4.12
CA VAL A 523 31.56 -15.61 -2.65
C VAL A 523 33.01 -15.76 -2.19
N GLU A 524 33.83 -16.60 -2.84
CA GLU A 524 35.27 -16.71 -2.56
C GLU A 524 36.01 -15.38 -2.76
N ARG A 525 35.61 -14.59 -3.78
CA ARG A 525 36.13 -13.24 -3.97
C ARG A 525 35.80 -12.35 -2.77
N GLY A 526 34.55 -12.33 -2.32
CA GLY A 526 34.12 -11.58 -1.15
C GLY A 526 34.92 -11.97 0.10
N MET A 527 35.13 -13.28 0.31
CA MET A 527 35.95 -13.79 1.41
C MET A 527 37.41 -13.32 1.34
N ASN A 528 38.01 -13.28 0.14
CA ASN A 528 39.37 -12.78 -0.05
C ASN A 528 39.48 -11.27 0.21
N ILE A 529 38.48 -10.48 -0.18
CA ILE A 529 38.43 -9.03 0.10
C ILE A 529 38.36 -8.80 1.61
N MET A 530 37.47 -9.50 2.29
CA MET A 530 37.31 -9.41 3.75
C MET A 530 38.60 -9.76 4.52
N LEU A 531 39.41 -10.70 4.03
CA LEU A 531 40.66 -11.10 4.69
C LEU A 531 41.83 -10.13 4.47
N GLN A 532 41.75 -9.22 3.50
CA GLN A 532 42.86 -8.33 3.13
C GLN A 532 42.90 -7.02 3.93
N ASP A 533 41.86 -6.69 4.71
CA ASP A 533 41.82 -5.69 5.81
C ASP A 533 42.35 -4.27 5.47
N GLN A 534 42.51 -3.96 4.18
CA GLN A 534 42.83 -2.62 3.67
C GLN A 534 41.63 -2.18 2.85
N ASP A 535 40.81 -1.30 3.43
CA ASP A 535 39.62 -0.72 2.80
C ASP A 535 38.69 -1.78 2.19
N SER A 536 38.00 -2.55 3.05
CA SER A 536 37.01 -3.54 2.61
C SER A 536 36.00 -2.88 1.67
N ASP A 537 36.00 -3.32 0.40
CA ASP A 537 35.07 -2.86 -0.62
C ASP A 537 33.66 -3.39 -0.31
N ASN A 538 33.03 -2.78 0.69
CA ASN A 538 31.71 -3.12 1.22
C ASN A 538 30.64 -3.04 0.11
N LEU A 539 30.87 -2.25 -0.93
CA LEU A 539 30.03 -2.17 -2.11
C LEU A 539 30.06 -3.48 -2.94
N ILE A 540 31.25 -4.06 -3.17
CA ILE A 540 31.35 -5.40 -3.80
C ILE A 540 30.71 -6.46 -2.91
N LEU A 541 30.95 -6.42 -1.60
CA LEU A 541 30.37 -7.39 -0.67
C LEU A 541 28.84 -7.34 -0.70
N SER A 542 28.26 -6.12 -0.68
CA SER A 542 26.81 -5.91 -0.76
C SER A 542 26.26 -6.43 -2.09
N SER A 543 26.97 -6.19 -3.19
CA SER A 543 26.58 -6.69 -4.52
C SER A 543 26.61 -8.22 -4.62
N ILE A 544 27.54 -8.89 -3.95
CA ILE A 544 27.56 -10.36 -3.86
C ILE A 544 26.34 -10.88 -3.10
N LEU A 545 25.95 -10.21 -2.01
CA LEU A 545 24.77 -10.60 -1.23
C LEU A 545 23.46 -10.36 -1.99
N ILE A 546 23.32 -9.22 -2.69
CA ILE A 546 22.18 -8.98 -3.59
C ILE A 546 22.16 -10.03 -4.72
N ALA A 547 23.28 -10.27 -5.39
CA ALA A 547 23.34 -11.28 -6.44
C ALA A 547 22.99 -12.69 -5.92
N PHE A 548 23.30 -13.01 -4.66
CA PHE A 548 22.89 -14.26 -4.03
C PHE A 548 21.36 -14.39 -3.92
N THR A 549 20.63 -13.31 -3.61
CA THR A 549 19.15 -13.39 -3.62
C THR A 549 18.62 -13.63 -5.03
N TYR A 550 19.24 -13.05 -6.06
CA TYR A 550 18.90 -13.36 -7.46
C TYR A 550 19.20 -14.81 -7.85
N TYR A 551 20.27 -15.42 -7.35
CA TYR A 551 20.50 -16.85 -7.53
C TYR A 551 19.45 -17.71 -6.83
N ALA A 552 19.08 -17.35 -5.60
CA ALA A 552 18.08 -18.09 -4.82
C ALA A 552 16.66 -17.98 -5.40
N TYR A 553 16.38 -16.93 -6.18
CA TYR A 553 15.09 -16.71 -6.84
C TYR A 553 14.74 -17.81 -7.86
N TYR A 554 15.64 -18.12 -8.81
CA TYR A 554 15.36 -19.09 -9.88
C TYR A 554 15.94 -20.48 -9.61
N ALA A 555 16.92 -20.61 -8.71
CA ALA A 555 17.60 -21.87 -8.45
C ALA A 555 17.37 -22.38 -7.02
N GLU A 556 16.85 -23.60 -6.89
CA GLU A 556 16.84 -24.32 -5.62
C GLU A 556 18.27 -24.78 -5.27
N LEU A 557 19.01 -23.95 -4.53
CA LEU A 557 20.44 -24.12 -4.31
C LEU A 557 20.81 -25.44 -3.60
N SER A 558 19.92 -25.99 -2.77
CA SER A 558 20.09 -27.28 -2.10
C SER A 558 20.16 -28.46 -3.08
N SER A 559 19.46 -28.37 -4.22
CA SER A 559 19.44 -29.40 -5.28
C SER A 559 20.52 -29.17 -6.34
N VAL A 560 20.88 -27.90 -6.58
CA VAL A 560 21.92 -27.48 -7.51
C VAL A 560 23.32 -27.79 -6.97
N LEU A 561 23.57 -27.47 -5.71
CA LEU A 561 24.86 -27.67 -5.05
C LEU A 561 24.94 -29.07 -4.42
N ASN A 562 26.15 -29.62 -4.31
CA ASN A 562 26.34 -30.79 -3.47
C ASN A 562 26.32 -30.36 -1.98
N PHE A 563 26.05 -31.31 -1.08
CA PHE A 563 25.92 -31.03 0.37
C PHE A 563 27.14 -30.31 0.97
N GLU A 564 28.36 -30.68 0.56
CA GLU A 564 29.60 -30.09 1.07
C GLU A 564 29.78 -28.64 0.61
N LEU A 565 29.56 -28.34 -0.67
CA LEU A 565 29.64 -26.98 -1.20
C LEU A 565 28.53 -26.09 -0.66
N CYS A 566 27.30 -26.62 -0.51
CA CYS A 566 26.20 -25.88 0.09
C CYS A 566 26.53 -25.46 1.52
N SER A 567 27.04 -26.38 2.34
CA SER A 567 27.47 -26.08 3.72
C SER A 567 28.60 -25.04 3.77
N GLN A 568 29.57 -25.13 2.86
CA GLN A 568 30.66 -24.14 2.76
C GLN A 568 30.16 -22.76 2.31
N LEU A 569 29.23 -22.74 1.35
CA LEU A 569 28.59 -21.52 0.87
C LEU A 569 27.85 -20.81 2.00
N GLN A 570 26.99 -21.53 2.74
CA GLN A 570 26.26 -20.98 3.89
C GLN A 570 27.23 -20.36 4.92
N LEU A 571 28.31 -21.08 5.28
CA LEU A 571 29.32 -20.57 6.22
C LEU A 571 30.03 -19.31 5.73
N ASN A 572 30.31 -19.21 4.43
CA ASN A 572 30.97 -18.04 3.86
C ASN A 572 30.00 -16.85 3.78
N LEU A 573 28.77 -17.06 3.30
CA LEU A 573 27.74 -16.03 3.26
C LEU A 573 27.42 -15.49 4.65
N LEU A 574 27.30 -16.34 5.67
CA LEU A 574 27.10 -15.90 7.05
C LEU A 574 28.24 -15.01 7.56
N LYS A 575 29.49 -15.26 7.16
CA LYS A 575 30.60 -14.38 7.52
C LYS A 575 30.50 -13.02 6.84
N LEU A 576 30.13 -13.00 5.56
CA LEU A 576 29.92 -11.76 4.81
C LEU A 576 28.77 -10.92 5.39
N VAL A 577 27.64 -11.56 5.71
CA VAL A 577 26.50 -10.92 6.38
C VAL A 577 26.93 -10.33 7.72
N ASN A 578 27.63 -11.09 8.56
CA ASN A 578 28.09 -10.61 9.87
C ASN A 578 29.10 -9.45 9.76
N HIS A 579 29.97 -9.45 8.75
CA HIS A 579 30.87 -8.35 8.46
C HIS A 579 30.10 -7.08 8.07
N LEU A 580 29.26 -7.16 7.04
CA LEU A 580 28.48 -6.01 6.55
C LEU A 580 27.49 -5.47 7.57
N SER A 581 26.95 -6.34 8.43
CA SER A 581 26.00 -5.90 9.45
C SER A 581 26.57 -4.80 10.35
N GLN A 582 27.89 -4.74 10.57
CA GLN A 582 28.50 -3.78 11.51
C GLN A 582 28.27 -2.32 11.10
N ASP A 583 28.27 -2.05 9.79
CA ASP A 583 28.12 -0.72 9.19
C ASP A 583 26.80 -0.57 8.42
N ALA A 584 25.90 -1.54 8.55
CA ALA A 584 24.61 -1.55 7.84
C ALA A 584 23.59 -0.62 8.50
N GLU A 585 22.99 0.24 7.69
CA GLU A 585 21.93 1.18 8.10
C GLU A 585 20.64 0.92 7.32
N GLU A 586 19.50 1.29 7.92
CA GLU A 586 18.16 1.30 7.29
C GLU A 586 17.87 0.11 6.36
N ASP A 587 17.79 0.34 5.04
CA ASP A 587 17.45 -0.63 4.01
C ASP A 587 18.46 -1.80 3.89
N THR A 588 19.73 -1.56 4.21
CA THR A 588 20.76 -2.61 4.17
C THR A 588 20.48 -3.69 5.20
N ASN A 589 19.93 -3.34 6.37
CA ASN A 589 19.55 -4.35 7.38
C ASN A 589 18.39 -5.23 6.86
N GLY A 590 17.46 -4.67 6.09
CA GLY A 590 16.40 -5.41 5.39
C GLY A 590 16.98 -6.43 4.41
N LEU A 591 17.90 -5.99 3.53
CA LEU A 591 18.62 -6.87 2.60
C LEU A 591 19.34 -8.01 3.35
N LEU A 592 20.04 -7.71 4.45
CA LEU A 592 20.79 -8.74 5.17
C LEU A 592 19.88 -9.81 5.78
N ILE A 593 18.68 -9.45 6.24
CA ILE A 593 17.68 -10.41 6.71
C ILE A 593 17.14 -11.25 5.56
N GLU A 594 16.82 -10.65 4.40
CA GLU A 594 16.39 -11.39 3.19
C GLU A 594 17.45 -12.40 2.73
N VAL A 595 18.72 -11.99 2.76
CA VAL A 595 19.86 -12.87 2.48
C VAL A 595 19.94 -14.01 3.50
N LEU A 596 19.76 -13.72 4.79
CA LEU A 596 19.71 -14.76 5.83
C LEU A 596 18.56 -15.74 5.62
N HIS A 597 17.39 -15.26 5.22
CA HIS A 597 16.25 -16.11 4.88
C HIS A 597 16.59 -17.09 3.76
N ASN A 598 17.23 -16.61 2.69
CA ASN A 598 17.68 -17.44 1.58
C ASN A 598 18.79 -18.42 1.99
N ILE A 599 19.69 -18.04 2.90
CA ILE A 599 20.68 -18.97 3.50
C ILE A 599 19.97 -20.07 4.30
N ILE A 600 18.95 -19.71 5.09
CA ILE A 600 18.16 -20.65 5.91
C ILE A 600 17.34 -21.60 5.02
N ASN A 601 16.85 -21.15 3.87
CA ASN A 601 16.17 -22.01 2.88
C ASN A 601 17.06 -23.13 2.35
N CYS A 602 18.39 -22.97 2.40
CA CYS A 602 19.33 -24.01 2.00
C CYS A 602 19.50 -25.11 3.07
N ASN A 603 18.89 -24.97 4.26
CA ASN A 603 19.03 -25.94 5.34
C ASN A 603 18.33 -27.27 5.01
N THR A 604 19.02 -28.35 5.30
CA THR A 604 18.52 -29.73 5.21
C THR A 604 18.57 -30.40 6.58
N GLU A 605 17.94 -31.54 6.77
CA GLU A 605 18.03 -32.31 8.02
C GLU A 605 19.48 -32.62 8.43
N SER A 606 20.38 -32.73 7.45
CA SER A 606 21.80 -32.98 7.61
C SER A 606 22.65 -31.76 7.95
N THR A 607 22.12 -30.54 7.92
CA THR A 607 22.91 -29.32 8.18
C THR A 607 23.50 -29.33 9.59
N ASP A 608 24.77 -28.91 9.72
CA ASP A 608 25.46 -28.81 11.02
C ASP A 608 24.73 -27.79 11.91
N PHE A 609 24.37 -28.23 13.11
CA PHE A 609 23.71 -27.40 14.13
C PHE A 609 24.50 -26.13 14.48
N LYS A 610 25.83 -26.11 14.27
CA LYS A 610 26.64 -24.90 14.45
C LYS A 610 26.27 -23.79 13.45
N ILE A 611 25.94 -24.14 12.21
CA ILE A 611 25.51 -23.19 11.17
C ILE A 611 24.15 -22.61 11.56
N ILE A 612 23.19 -23.48 11.89
CA ILE A 612 21.84 -23.10 12.34
C ILE A 612 21.91 -22.17 13.57
N ARG A 613 22.82 -22.43 14.51
CA ARG A 613 23.04 -21.55 15.67
C ARG A 613 23.59 -20.16 15.28
N GLN A 614 24.44 -20.09 14.27
CA GLN A 614 24.96 -18.81 13.76
C GLN A 614 23.89 -18.03 12.99
N GLU A 615 23.09 -18.70 12.15
CA GLU A 615 21.92 -18.12 11.47
C GLU A 615 20.97 -17.50 12.49
N PHE A 616 20.54 -18.29 13.48
CA PHE A 616 19.67 -17.82 14.55
C PHE A 616 20.23 -16.60 15.29
N THR A 617 21.52 -16.60 15.61
CA THR A 617 22.16 -15.46 16.28
C THR A 617 22.18 -14.20 15.39
N SER A 618 22.40 -14.39 14.08
CA SER A 618 22.47 -13.30 13.11
C SER A 618 21.09 -12.69 12.86
N VAL A 619 20.04 -13.52 12.77
CA VAL A 619 18.64 -13.06 12.67
C VAL A 619 18.30 -12.17 13.87
N LEU A 620 18.59 -12.62 15.09
CA LEU A 620 18.30 -11.82 16.29
C LEU A 620 19.11 -10.52 16.35
N SER A 621 20.39 -10.56 16.00
CA SER A 621 21.26 -9.39 16.10
C SER A 621 20.88 -8.30 15.10
N ILE A 622 20.61 -8.67 13.85
CA ILE A 622 20.23 -7.72 12.79
C ILE A 622 18.83 -7.16 13.05
N SER A 623 17.87 -8.02 13.42
CA SER A 623 16.50 -7.57 13.69
C SER A 623 16.41 -6.60 14.87
N SER A 624 17.34 -6.69 15.82
CA SER A 624 17.40 -5.76 16.96
C SER A 624 17.96 -4.37 16.62
N LYS A 625 18.62 -4.20 15.47
CA LYS A 625 19.20 -2.90 15.06
C LYS A 625 18.14 -1.93 14.54
N ASP A 626 17.19 -2.44 13.76
CA ASP A 626 16.08 -1.65 13.22
C ASP A 626 14.74 -2.41 13.35
N PRO A 627 14.23 -2.59 14.58
CA PRO A 627 12.97 -3.29 14.83
C PRO A 627 11.73 -2.52 14.36
N SER A 628 11.90 -1.29 13.86
CA SER A 628 10.84 -0.50 13.23
C SER A 628 10.65 -0.79 11.74
N ASN A 629 11.62 -1.44 11.10
CA ASN A 629 11.56 -1.76 9.68
C ASN A 629 10.63 -2.95 9.44
N ILE A 630 9.61 -2.75 8.61
CA ILE A 630 8.57 -3.75 8.33
C ILE A 630 9.16 -4.99 7.66
N GLN A 631 10.07 -4.84 6.70
CA GLN A 631 10.71 -5.96 6.00
C GLN A 631 11.47 -6.84 7.00
N ILE A 632 12.22 -6.22 7.91
CA ILE A 632 12.96 -6.94 8.96
C ILE A 632 12.01 -7.72 9.86
N VAL A 633 10.92 -7.09 10.32
CA VAL A 633 9.95 -7.74 11.23
C VAL A 633 9.33 -8.98 10.58
N VAL A 634 8.91 -8.89 9.32
CA VAL A 634 8.28 -9.99 8.59
C VAL A 634 9.28 -11.12 8.30
N GLU A 635 10.38 -10.79 7.63
CA GLU A 635 11.35 -11.79 7.18
C GLU A 635 12.07 -12.48 8.37
N SER A 636 12.32 -11.76 9.47
CA SER A 636 12.93 -12.36 10.67
C SER A 636 12.01 -13.35 11.37
N GLN A 637 10.69 -13.15 11.31
CA GLN A 637 9.72 -14.14 11.80
C GLN A 637 9.71 -15.38 10.92
N GLU A 638 9.71 -15.23 9.59
CA GLU A 638 9.77 -16.37 8.67
C GLU A 638 11.08 -17.16 8.83
N CYS A 639 12.21 -16.46 8.98
CA CYS A 639 13.50 -17.05 9.31
C CYS A 639 13.40 -17.89 10.59
N LEU A 640 12.83 -17.32 11.65
CA LEU A 640 12.69 -17.97 12.94
C LEU A 640 11.74 -19.19 12.85
N GLU A 641 10.65 -19.09 12.10
CA GLU A 641 9.73 -20.19 11.86
C GLU A 641 10.40 -21.39 11.17
N LYS A 642 11.27 -21.13 10.20
CA LYS A 642 12.06 -22.16 9.49
C LYS A 642 13.14 -22.77 10.37
N LEU A 643 13.86 -21.95 11.13
CA LEU A 643 14.90 -22.42 12.07
C LEU A 643 14.35 -23.30 13.20
N LEU A 644 13.10 -23.06 13.59
CA LEU A 644 12.39 -23.81 14.63
C LEU A 644 11.52 -24.95 14.06
N ALA A 645 11.44 -25.10 12.75
CA ALA A 645 10.67 -26.17 12.13
C ALA A 645 11.31 -27.55 12.41
N ASN A 646 10.49 -28.51 12.79
CA ASN A 646 10.87 -29.92 12.96
C ASN A 646 12.04 -30.19 13.93
N ILE A 647 12.27 -29.33 14.94
CA ILE A 647 13.39 -29.49 15.88
C ILE A 647 13.04 -30.32 17.12
N THR A 648 14.04 -31.07 17.61
CA THR A 648 13.98 -31.84 18.88
C THR A 648 14.03 -30.92 20.10
N THR A 649 13.52 -31.38 21.24
CA THR A 649 13.55 -30.66 22.52
C THR A 649 14.96 -30.19 22.92
N GLU A 650 16.02 -30.98 22.70
CA GLU A 650 17.40 -30.60 23.05
C GLU A 650 17.88 -29.35 22.30
N ARG A 651 17.69 -29.33 20.97
CA ARG A 651 18.02 -28.17 20.13
C ARG A 651 17.17 -26.96 20.50
N TYR A 652 15.87 -27.16 20.71
CA TYR A 652 14.95 -26.09 21.11
C TYR A 652 15.40 -25.41 22.41
N VAL A 653 15.75 -26.19 23.44
CA VAL A 653 16.28 -25.66 24.71
C VAL A 653 17.58 -24.87 24.52
N SER A 654 18.44 -25.28 23.59
CA SER A 654 19.69 -24.53 23.33
C SER A 654 19.45 -23.15 22.70
N PHE A 655 18.42 -22.99 21.86
CA PHE A 655 18.01 -21.67 21.34
C PHE A 655 17.38 -20.81 22.43
N MET A 656 16.56 -21.42 23.29
CA MET A 656 15.96 -20.73 24.43
C MET A 656 17.02 -20.13 25.37
N GLU A 657 18.04 -20.92 25.73
CA GLU A 657 19.11 -20.48 26.63
C GLU A 657 19.95 -19.34 26.02
N LEU A 658 19.94 -19.18 24.69
CA LEU A 658 20.64 -18.12 23.97
C LEU A 658 19.87 -16.79 23.96
N CYS A 659 18.54 -16.81 23.83
CA CYS A 659 17.74 -15.60 23.58
C CYS A 659 16.82 -15.16 24.73
N LEU A 660 16.18 -16.10 25.44
CA LEU A 660 15.13 -15.76 26.41
C LEU A 660 15.61 -14.83 27.54
N PRO A 661 16.83 -14.97 28.10
CA PRO A 661 17.32 -14.02 29.10
C PRO A 661 17.31 -12.56 28.62
N SER A 662 17.70 -12.33 27.36
CA SER A 662 17.71 -11.00 26.74
C SER A 662 16.28 -10.49 26.51
N PHE A 663 15.38 -11.35 26.03
CA PHE A 663 13.97 -10.99 25.85
C PHE A 663 13.30 -10.58 27.16
N VAL A 664 13.51 -11.36 28.22
CA VAL A 664 12.98 -11.03 29.56
C VAL A 664 13.56 -9.72 30.07
N HIS A 665 14.85 -9.45 29.87
CA HIS A 665 15.46 -8.19 30.27
C HIS A 665 14.83 -6.98 29.55
N ILE A 666 14.57 -7.11 28.25
CA ILE A 666 13.94 -6.04 27.45
C ILE A 666 12.49 -5.82 27.88
N ILE A 667 11.72 -6.89 28.09
CA ILE A 667 10.35 -6.80 28.62
C ILE A 667 10.35 -6.08 29.97
N GLN A 668 11.20 -6.50 30.91
CA GLN A 668 11.30 -5.88 32.23
C GLN A 668 11.76 -4.41 32.17
N GLY A 669 12.65 -4.06 31.23
CA GLY A 669 13.06 -2.68 30.99
C GLY A 669 11.89 -1.78 30.57
N ASN A 670 10.97 -2.30 29.76
CA ASN A 670 9.76 -1.59 29.34
C ASN A 670 8.69 -1.46 30.44
N ALA A 671 8.85 -2.11 31.60
CA ALA A 671 7.96 -1.90 32.74
C ALA A 671 8.03 -0.45 33.26
N ILE A 672 9.19 0.21 33.13
CA ILE A 672 9.41 1.60 33.59
C ILE A 672 8.52 2.58 32.81
N THR A 673 8.26 2.32 31.53
CA THR A 673 7.42 3.16 30.68
C THR A 673 5.93 2.79 30.79
N GLY A 674 5.60 1.78 31.61
CA GLY A 674 4.26 1.21 31.69
C GLY A 674 3.90 0.37 30.45
N PHE A 675 4.89 -0.27 29.82
CA PHE A 675 4.73 -1.09 28.62
C PHE A 675 4.05 -0.34 27.45
N LYS A 676 4.42 0.92 27.25
CA LYS A 676 4.04 1.67 26.04
C LYS A 676 4.69 1.05 24.81
N TYR A 677 4.15 1.39 23.65
CA TYR A 677 4.68 0.97 22.35
C TYR A 677 6.20 1.17 22.26
N SER A 678 6.87 0.13 21.82
CA SER A 678 8.29 0.07 21.54
C SER A 678 8.48 -0.96 20.43
N PRO A 679 9.04 -0.61 19.27
CA PRO A 679 9.17 -1.54 18.15
C PRO A 679 9.91 -2.84 18.56
N LEU A 680 10.93 -2.70 19.40
CA LEU A 680 11.69 -3.85 19.92
C LEU A 680 10.85 -4.73 20.85
N LEU A 681 9.93 -4.15 21.63
CA LEU A 681 9.03 -4.94 22.48
C LEU A 681 8.05 -5.75 21.63
N SER A 682 7.45 -5.13 20.62
CA SER A 682 6.54 -5.80 19.67
C SER A 682 7.23 -6.96 18.97
N LEU A 683 8.41 -6.71 18.39
CA LEU A 683 9.21 -7.75 17.73
C LEU A 683 9.54 -8.93 18.66
N ILE A 684 9.86 -8.67 19.92
CA ILE A 684 10.14 -9.73 20.90
C ILE A 684 8.88 -10.55 21.22
N LEU A 685 7.72 -9.91 21.35
CA LEU A 685 6.46 -10.61 21.59
C LEU A 685 6.07 -11.48 20.38
N GLU A 686 6.34 -11.01 19.17
CA GLU A 686 6.18 -11.78 17.93
C GLU A 686 7.15 -12.98 17.89
N PHE A 687 8.43 -12.77 18.17
CA PHE A 687 9.41 -13.86 18.27
C PHE A 687 9.02 -14.90 19.33
N LEU A 688 8.56 -14.47 20.51
CA LEU A 688 8.05 -15.39 21.53
C LEU A 688 6.86 -16.20 21.00
N THR A 689 5.95 -15.55 20.27
CA THR A 689 4.80 -16.22 19.65
C THR A 689 5.24 -17.26 18.63
N VAL A 690 6.22 -16.94 17.78
CA VAL A 690 6.81 -17.89 16.81
C VAL A 690 7.42 -19.10 17.52
N PHE A 691 8.22 -18.87 18.56
CA PHE A 691 8.77 -19.94 19.40
C PHE A 691 7.66 -20.87 19.91
N MET A 692 6.60 -20.29 20.46
CA MET A 692 5.50 -21.07 21.01
C MET A 692 4.70 -21.80 19.95
N LYS A 693 4.49 -21.22 18.76
CA LYS A 693 3.85 -21.89 17.61
C LYS A 693 4.68 -23.08 17.12
N LYS A 694 5.99 -22.93 16.98
CA LYS A 694 6.93 -23.97 16.52
C LYS A 694 7.50 -24.79 17.68
N LYS A 695 6.61 -25.40 18.49
CA LYS A 695 7.02 -26.26 19.62
C LYS A 695 7.84 -27.48 19.14
N PRO A 696 8.61 -28.14 20.03
CA PRO A 696 9.36 -29.36 19.67
C PRO A 696 8.47 -30.47 19.09
N THR A 697 9.03 -31.27 18.18
CA THR A 697 8.33 -32.41 17.55
C THR A 697 8.10 -33.56 18.51
N ASP A 698 8.97 -33.72 19.50
CA ASP A 698 9.01 -34.84 20.45
C ASP A 698 8.23 -34.58 21.75
N GLY A 699 7.57 -33.42 21.89
CA GLY A 699 6.84 -33.12 23.13
C GLY A 699 6.09 -31.78 23.18
N PRO A 700 5.54 -31.44 24.35
CA PRO A 700 5.00 -30.11 24.64
C PRO A 700 6.15 -29.09 24.82
N LEU A 701 5.81 -27.81 25.04
CA LEU A 701 6.79 -26.79 25.36
C LEU A 701 7.61 -27.15 26.62
N PRO A 702 8.95 -26.96 26.60
CA PRO A 702 9.77 -27.24 27.77
C PRO A 702 9.35 -26.43 29.01
N THR A 703 9.34 -27.05 30.18
CA THR A 703 8.90 -26.41 31.43
C THR A 703 9.67 -25.13 31.74
N LYS A 704 10.98 -25.13 31.46
CA LYS A 704 11.85 -23.95 31.58
C LYS A 704 11.33 -22.76 30.76
N PHE A 705 10.75 -22.98 29.58
CA PHE A 705 10.23 -21.90 28.74
C PHE A 705 9.12 -21.14 29.47
N CYS A 706 8.18 -21.91 30.03
CA CYS A 706 7.09 -21.36 30.82
C CYS A 706 7.62 -20.62 32.06
N GLU A 707 8.62 -21.18 32.76
CA GLU A 707 9.21 -20.52 33.94
C GLU A 707 9.85 -19.15 33.62
N TYR A 708 10.48 -18.99 32.45
CA TYR A 708 11.09 -17.72 32.04
C TYR A 708 10.06 -16.65 31.63
N ILE A 709 9.02 -17.05 30.89
CA ILE A 709 8.16 -16.12 30.15
C ILE A 709 6.82 -15.85 30.85
N TRP A 710 6.38 -16.72 31.76
CA TRP A 710 5.09 -16.59 32.45
C TRP A 710 4.92 -15.23 33.14
N GLU A 711 5.80 -14.91 34.09
CA GLU A 711 5.68 -13.68 34.87
C GLU A 711 5.85 -12.40 34.01
N PRO A 712 6.82 -12.32 33.08
CA PRO A 712 6.91 -11.19 32.15
C PRO A 712 5.63 -10.92 31.33
N LEU A 713 5.00 -11.95 30.76
CA LEU A 713 3.75 -11.77 29.99
C LEU A 713 2.59 -11.36 30.89
N VAL A 714 2.46 -11.96 32.08
CA VAL A 714 1.43 -11.59 33.06
C VAL A 714 1.56 -10.12 33.46
N GLN A 715 2.78 -9.62 33.68
CA GLN A 715 3.01 -8.21 34.02
C GLN A 715 2.58 -7.26 32.89
N ILE A 716 2.91 -7.58 31.63
CA ILE A 716 2.46 -6.77 30.47
C ILE A 716 0.92 -6.75 30.42
N LEU A 717 0.30 -7.94 30.47
CA LEU A 717 -1.15 -8.11 30.39
C LEU A 717 -1.91 -7.53 31.58
N GLN A 718 -1.25 -7.19 32.68
CA GLN A 718 -1.86 -6.51 33.83
C GLN A 718 -1.65 -4.99 33.82
N ALA A 719 -0.56 -4.50 33.24
CA ALA A 719 -0.15 -3.10 33.32
C ALA A 719 -0.35 -2.30 32.03
N SER A 720 -0.14 -2.91 30.85
CA SER A 720 -0.17 -2.18 29.57
C SER A 720 -1.56 -1.65 29.21
N VAL A 721 -1.62 -0.46 28.62
CA VAL A 721 -2.84 0.16 28.07
C VAL A 721 -2.71 0.39 26.56
N GLU A 722 -1.66 -0.12 25.95
CA GLU A 722 -1.36 0.02 24.53
C GLU A 722 -1.96 -1.18 23.77
N ASP A 723 -2.60 -0.91 22.64
CA ASP A 723 -3.44 -1.88 21.93
C ASP A 723 -2.61 -3.00 21.28
N GLU A 724 -1.56 -2.64 20.54
CA GLU A 724 -0.68 -3.58 19.84
C GLU A 724 0.05 -4.49 20.82
N VAL A 725 0.65 -3.90 21.87
CA VAL A 725 1.34 -4.64 22.93
C VAL A 725 0.39 -5.62 23.62
N LEU A 726 -0.85 -5.23 23.89
CA LEU A 726 -1.85 -6.12 24.47
C LEU A 726 -2.27 -7.23 23.50
N GLN A 727 -2.44 -6.94 22.21
CA GLN A 727 -2.76 -7.95 21.19
C GLN A 727 -1.66 -9.00 21.07
N LEU A 728 -0.42 -8.56 20.84
CA LEU A 728 0.75 -9.44 20.72
C LEU A 728 1.00 -10.24 21.99
N SER A 729 0.85 -9.62 23.17
CA SER A 729 0.99 -10.33 24.44
C SER A 729 -0.14 -11.34 24.68
N THR A 730 -1.35 -11.05 24.22
CA THR A 730 -2.50 -11.95 24.35
C THR A 730 -2.31 -13.18 23.47
N ASP A 731 -1.82 -13.01 22.24
CA ASP A 731 -1.48 -14.13 21.35
C ASP A 731 -0.35 -14.97 21.91
N ALA A 732 0.75 -14.33 22.33
CA ALA A 732 1.87 -15.00 22.98
C ALA A 732 1.40 -15.81 24.19
N PHE A 733 0.58 -15.21 25.06
CA PHE A 733 0.05 -15.89 26.25
C PHE A 733 -0.90 -17.04 25.91
N THR A 734 -1.70 -16.90 24.85
CA THR A 734 -2.58 -17.96 24.35
C THR A 734 -1.78 -19.18 23.90
N TYR A 735 -0.75 -18.98 23.06
CA TYR A 735 0.09 -20.08 22.60
C TYR A 735 0.91 -20.71 23.73
N LEU A 736 1.33 -19.93 24.73
CA LEU A 736 1.99 -20.46 25.93
C LEU A 736 1.08 -21.47 26.65
N ILE A 737 -0.18 -21.09 26.87
CA ILE A 737 -1.17 -21.95 27.53
C ILE A 737 -1.49 -23.15 26.65
N HIS A 738 -1.68 -22.95 25.34
CA HIS A 738 -2.04 -24.02 24.40
C HIS A 738 -0.99 -25.13 24.36
N ASN A 739 0.30 -24.77 24.32
CA ASN A 739 1.38 -25.71 24.05
C ASN A 739 2.16 -26.20 25.28
N THR A 740 1.87 -25.72 26.49
CA THR A 740 2.50 -26.19 27.76
C THR A 740 1.72 -27.33 28.42
N ASP A 741 2.35 -28.25 29.16
CA ASP A 741 1.62 -29.32 29.85
C ASP A 741 0.51 -28.83 30.80
N ARG A 742 -0.63 -29.54 30.80
CA ARG A 742 -1.83 -29.21 31.59
C ARG A 742 -1.53 -29.11 33.09
N GLU A 743 -0.66 -29.97 33.62
CA GLU A 743 -0.34 -30.01 35.06
C GLU A 743 0.40 -28.75 35.54
N ILE A 744 1.19 -28.11 34.67
CA ILE A 744 1.97 -26.90 34.99
C ILE A 744 1.07 -25.67 35.03
N ILE A 745 0.11 -25.60 34.10
CA ILE A 745 -0.78 -24.44 33.95
C ILE A 745 -1.97 -24.51 34.91
N LYS A 746 -2.44 -25.70 35.30
CA LYS A 746 -3.55 -25.90 36.24
C LYS A 746 -3.50 -25.02 37.51
N PRO A 747 -2.38 -24.88 38.24
CA PRO A 747 -2.31 -24.00 39.43
C PRO A 747 -2.46 -22.50 39.12
N GLN A 748 -2.28 -22.10 37.85
CA GLN A 748 -2.31 -20.70 37.42
C GLN A 748 -3.66 -20.26 36.82
N LEU A 749 -4.69 -21.13 36.83
CA LEU A 749 -6.00 -20.83 36.25
C LEU A 749 -6.64 -19.55 36.81
N SER A 750 -6.46 -19.26 38.10
CA SER A 750 -6.96 -18.01 38.70
C SER A 750 -6.29 -16.78 38.10
N THR A 751 -4.98 -16.82 37.85
CA THR A 751 -4.23 -15.75 37.19
C THR A 751 -4.73 -15.52 35.76
N ILE A 752 -4.96 -16.61 35.03
CA ILE A 752 -5.48 -16.57 33.65
C ILE A 752 -6.86 -15.91 33.62
N VAL A 753 -7.77 -16.30 34.52
CA VAL A 753 -9.12 -15.70 34.60
C VAL A 753 -9.05 -14.22 34.96
N ASN A 754 -8.19 -13.81 35.89
CA ASN A 754 -8.02 -12.39 36.22
C ASN A 754 -7.53 -11.55 35.02
N ILE A 755 -6.64 -12.11 34.20
CA ILE A 755 -6.18 -11.47 32.96
C ILE A 755 -7.34 -11.36 31.97
N LEU A 756 -8.08 -12.45 31.78
CA LEU A 756 -9.21 -12.49 30.89
C LEU A 756 -10.29 -11.47 31.29
N GLU A 757 -10.62 -11.36 32.58
CA GLU A 757 -11.55 -10.35 33.10
C GLU A 757 -11.07 -8.92 32.81
N ARG A 758 -9.77 -8.66 32.94
CA ARG A 758 -9.18 -7.36 32.62
C ARG A 758 -9.29 -7.07 31.13
N LEU A 759 -8.90 -8.00 30.26
CA LEU A 759 -8.95 -7.83 28.80
C LEU A 759 -10.38 -7.62 28.29
N LEU A 760 -11.37 -8.23 28.95
CA LEU A 760 -12.80 -8.05 28.68
C LEU A 760 -13.41 -6.80 29.36
N SER A 761 -12.66 -6.13 30.23
CA SER A 761 -13.16 -4.95 30.95
C SER A 761 -13.31 -3.73 30.04
N MET A 762 -14.15 -2.76 30.43
CA MET A 762 -14.32 -1.50 29.69
C MET A 762 -13.08 -0.58 29.72
N ASN A 763 -12.06 -0.92 30.50
CA ASN A 763 -10.82 -0.13 30.57
C ASN A 763 -9.85 -0.43 29.42
N VAL A 764 -10.04 -1.56 28.75
CA VAL A 764 -9.28 -1.97 27.57
C VAL A 764 -10.07 -1.57 26.32
N SER A 765 -9.40 -1.10 25.27
CA SER A 765 -10.04 -0.71 24.01
C SER A 765 -10.61 -1.92 23.26
N ASP A 766 -11.57 -1.70 22.36
CA ASP A 766 -12.20 -2.79 21.59
C ASP A 766 -11.16 -3.53 20.73
N THR A 767 -10.21 -2.79 20.18
CA THR A 767 -9.08 -3.26 19.37
C THR A 767 -8.13 -4.13 20.18
N ALA A 768 -7.70 -3.69 21.36
CA ALA A 768 -6.83 -4.50 22.24
C ALA A 768 -7.46 -5.84 22.64
N ALA A 769 -8.79 -5.89 22.75
CA ALA A 769 -9.54 -7.10 23.10
C ALA A 769 -9.79 -8.05 21.90
N MET A 770 -9.29 -7.73 20.70
CA MET A 770 -9.55 -8.52 19.49
C MET A 770 -9.07 -9.98 19.66
N ASN A 771 -7.88 -10.20 20.21
CA ASN A 771 -7.30 -11.55 20.29
C ASN A 771 -7.74 -12.35 21.52
N VAL A 772 -8.68 -11.81 22.31
CA VAL A 772 -9.16 -12.48 23.52
C VAL A 772 -9.94 -13.76 23.17
N GLY A 773 -10.56 -13.85 21.99
CA GLY A 773 -11.30 -15.02 21.56
C GLY A 773 -10.47 -16.31 21.62
N SER A 774 -9.28 -16.30 20.99
CA SER A 774 -8.38 -17.45 20.92
C SER A 774 -7.91 -17.91 22.31
N LEU A 775 -7.67 -16.97 23.22
CA LEU A 775 -7.36 -17.25 24.62
C LEU A 775 -8.47 -18.06 25.28
N ILE A 776 -9.73 -17.64 25.10
CA ILE A 776 -10.85 -18.33 25.74
C ILE A 776 -11.04 -19.72 25.15
N VAL A 777 -10.94 -19.87 23.81
CA VAL A 777 -11.00 -21.18 23.14
C VAL A 777 -9.97 -22.13 23.73
N THR A 778 -8.73 -21.66 23.88
CA THR A 778 -7.61 -22.47 24.38
C THR A 778 -7.84 -22.91 25.83
N ILE A 779 -8.28 -21.99 26.69
CA ILE A 779 -8.56 -22.30 28.09
C ILE A 779 -9.68 -23.33 28.20
N CYS A 780 -10.76 -23.12 27.45
CA CYS A 780 -11.93 -24.00 27.46
C CYS A 780 -11.62 -25.41 26.97
N ASN A 781 -10.92 -25.54 25.83
CA ASN A 781 -10.56 -26.84 25.27
C ASN A 781 -9.63 -27.63 26.21
N LYS A 782 -8.75 -26.94 26.94
CA LYS A 782 -7.73 -27.58 27.78
C LYS A 782 -8.17 -27.86 29.22
N PHE A 783 -9.06 -27.04 29.77
CA PHE A 783 -9.44 -27.08 31.20
C PHE A 783 -10.96 -27.17 31.43
N ASN A 784 -11.73 -27.67 30.47
CA ASN A 784 -13.21 -27.74 30.52
C ASN A 784 -13.76 -28.18 31.90
N ASN A 785 -13.24 -29.27 32.47
CA ASN A 785 -13.71 -29.79 33.77
C ASN A 785 -13.40 -28.86 34.95
N GLU A 786 -12.20 -28.28 35.00
CA GLU A 786 -11.77 -27.37 36.08
C GLU A 786 -12.32 -25.95 35.96
N LEU A 787 -12.83 -25.57 34.78
CA LEU A 787 -13.43 -24.27 34.53
C LEU A 787 -14.88 -24.14 34.99
N SER A 788 -15.56 -25.25 35.30
CA SER A 788 -16.99 -25.26 35.66
C SER A 788 -17.39 -24.22 36.71
N ASP A 789 -16.54 -24.01 37.74
CA ASP A 789 -16.76 -23.00 38.79
C ASP A 789 -16.48 -21.55 38.35
N LEU A 790 -15.70 -21.35 37.27
CA LEU A 790 -15.21 -20.06 36.78
C LEU A 790 -15.96 -19.58 35.51
N ILE A 791 -16.67 -20.46 34.81
CA ILE A 791 -17.50 -20.13 33.63
C ILE A 791 -18.44 -18.94 33.88
N PRO A 792 -19.18 -18.85 35.01
CA PRO A 792 -20.09 -17.72 35.24
C PRO A 792 -19.39 -16.36 35.27
N GLN A 793 -18.14 -16.29 35.74
CA GLN A 793 -17.36 -15.05 35.79
C GLN A 793 -16.94 -14.61 34.38
N ILE A 794 -16.43 -15.57 33.57
CA ILE A 794 -16.04 -15.34 32.19
C ILE A 794 -17.24 -14.90 31.34
N LEU A 795 -18.38 -15.57 31.49
CA LEU A 795 -19.61 -15.25 30.76
C LEU A 795 -20.11 -13.85 31.12
N LYS A 796 -20.05 -13.46 32.40
CA LYS A 796 -20.43 -12.12 32.84
C LYS A 796 -19.57 -11.04 32.19
N ALA A 797 -18.25 -11.23 32.15
CA ALA A 797 -17.33 -10.29 31.53
C ALA A 797 -17.54 -10.20 30.01
N ALA A 798 -17.66 -11.34 29.34
CA ALA A 798 -17.83 -11.40 27.88
C ALA A 798 -19.16 -10.80 27.42
N VAL A 799 -20.28 -11.09 28.10
CA VAL A 799 -21.60 -10.53 27.76
C VAL A 799 -21.63 -9.03 28.02
N ASN A 800 -21.11 -8.56 29.15
CA ASN A 800 -20.99 -7.12 29.43
C ASN A 800 -20.19 -6.41 28.33
N ARG A 801 -19.10 -7.01 27.85
CA ARG A 801 -18.32 -6.48 26.73
C ARG A 801 -19.08 -6.50 25.41
N LEU A 802 -19.70 -7.64 25.08
CA LEU A 802 -20.45 -7.82 23.85
C LEU A 802 -21.57 -6.78 23.71
N ILE A 803 -22.25 -6.41 24.79
CA ILE A 803 -23.31 -5.40 24.76
C ILE A 803 -22.78 -4.03 24.30
N HIS A 804 -21.55 -3.65 24.68
CA HIS A 804 -21.00 -2.33 24.42
C HIS A 804 -20.06 -2.24 23.21
N VAL A 805 -19.50 -3.38 22.77
CA VAL A 805 -18.52 -3.44 21.67
C VAL A 805 -19.08 -2.83 20.37
N LYS A 806 -18.26 -2.08 19.65
CA LYS A 806 -18.61 -1.58 18.30
C LYS A 806 -17.73 -2.16 17.21
N HIS A 807 -16.57 -2.67 17.59
CA HIS A 807 -15.64 -3.29 16.66
C HIS A 807 -16.14 -4.68 16.22
N VAL A 808 -16.29 -4.86 14.91
CA VAL A 808 -16.86 -6.08 14.30
C VAL A 808 -16.07 -7.34 14.66
N ALA A 809 -14.74 -7.31 14.53
CA ALA A 809 -13.93 -8.51 14.79
C ALA A 809 -13.97 -8.91 16.28
N THR A 810 -14.02 -7.92 17.18
CA THR A 810 -14.15 -8.19 18.62
C THR A 810 -15.53 -8.75 18.95
N GLN A 811 -16.58 -8.27 18.27
CA GLN A 811 -17.92 -8.83 18.35
C GLN A 811 -17.94 -10.29 17.88
N GLU A 812 -17.32 -10.60 16.74
CA GLU A 812 -17.18 -11.94 16.20
C GLU A 812 -16.48 -12.90 17.18
N ASN A 813 -15.39 -12.45 17.80
CA ASN A 813 -14.63 -13.27 18.75
C ASN A 813 -15.40 -13.52 20.05
N LEU A 814 -16.17 -12.54 20.53
CA LEU A 814 -17.05 -12.70 21.70
C LEU A 814 -18.28 -13.57 21.39
N VAL A 815 -18.83 -13.48 20.18
CA VAL A 815 -19.91 -14.34 19.71
C VAL A 815 -19.43 -15.79 19.57
N SER A 816 -18.21 -16.00 19.06
CA SER A 816 -17.61 -17.34 18.98
C SER A 816 -17.52 -17.99 20.37
N LEU A 817 -17.16 -17.24 21.42
CA LEU A 817 -17.22 -17.72 22.80
C LEU A 817 -18.63 -18.19 23.19
N LEU A 818 -19.65 -17.37 22.90
CA LEU A 818 -21.04 -17.74 23.19
C LEU A 818 -21.46 -19.01 22.45
N CYS A 819 -20.99 -19.21 21.21
CA CYS A 819 -21.23 -20.43 20.45
C CYS A 819 -20.70 -21.65 21.20
N PHE A 820 -19.47 -21.59 21.73
CA PHE A 820 -18.88 -22.71 22.48
C PHE A 820 -19.61 -23.03 23.80
N LEU A 821 -19.94 -22.00 24.58
CA LEU A 821 -20.64 -22.20 25.84
C LEU A 821 -22.03 -22.79 25.60
N THR A 822 -22.71 -22.30 24.57
CA THR A 822 -23.99 -22.83 24.11
C THR A 822 -23.84 -24.27 23.61
N TYR A 823 -22.76 -24.59 22.91
CA TYR A 823 -22.51 -25.97 22.49
C TYR A 823 -22.37 -26.93 23.69
N SER A 824 -21.66 -26.50 24.74
CA SER A 824 -21.39 -27.30 25.94
C SER A 824 -22.63 -27.49 26.83
N ASP A 825 -23.29 -26.39 27.19
CA ASP A 825 -24.56 -26.40 27.94
C ASP A 825 -25.47 -25.24 27.48
N PRO A 826 -26.38 -25.51 26.53
CA PRO A 826 -27.31 -24.52 26.02
C PRO A 826 -28.23 -23.94 27.11
N LEU A 827 -28.68 -24.78 28.05
CA LEU A 827 -29.67 -24.42 29.06
C LEU A 827 -29.05 -23.54 30.16
N GLN A 828 -27.83 -23.86 30.60
CA GLN A 828 -27.10 -23.04 31.55
C GLN A 828 -26.76 -21.67 30.96
N THR A 829 -26.38 -21.61 29.69
CA THR A 829 -26.08 -20.36 28.96
C THR A 829 -27.31 -19.45 28.93
N LEU A 830 -28.48 -19.97 28.56
CA LEU A 830 -29.73 -19.20 28.58
C LEU A 830 -30.12 -18.76 29.99
N ASN A 831 -30.06 -19.66 30.98
CA ASN A 831 -30.36 -19.32 32.38
C ASN A 831 -29.52 -18.15 32.88
N PHE A 832 -28.24 -18.15 32.54
CA PHE A 832 -27.32 -17.08 32.91
C PHE A 832 -27.68 -15.75 32.22
N LEU A 833 -27.94 -15.77 30.90
CA LEU A 833 -28.32 -14.56 30.15
C LEU A 833 -29.61 -13.92 30.71
N PHE A 834 -30.62 -14.74 31.03
CA PHE A 834 -31.84 -14.26 31.66
C PHE A 834 -31.59 -13.75 33.09
N GLN A 835 -30.74 -14.40 33.88
CA GLN A 835 -30.36 -13.92 35.21
C GLN A 835 -29.66 -12.54 35.14
N MET A 836 -28.71 -12.36 34.22
CA MET A 836 -28.06 -11.07 34.01
C MET A 836 -29.04 -9.97 33.61
N SER A 837 -30.01 -10.29 32.75
CA SER A 837 -31.06 -9.34 32.37
C SER A 837 -31.88 -8.88 33.58
N MET A 838 -32.10 -9.76 34.57
CA MET A 838 -32.81 -9.41 35.80
C MET A 838 -31.96 -8.56 36.75
N GLU A 839 -30.65 -8.82 36.86
CA GLU A 839 -29.72 -8.04 37.69
C GLU A 839 -29.60 -6.59 37.21
N GLN A 840 -29.44 -6.35 35.90
CA GLN A 840 -29.29 -4.99 35.36
C GLN A 840 -30.58 -4.14 35.42
N GLN A 841 -31.75 -4.78 35.38
CA GLN A 841 -33.05 -4.11 35.54
C GLN A 841 -33.25 -3.52 36.95
N GLN A 842 -32.52 -4.03 37.96
CA GLN A 842 -32.60 -3.51 39.34
C GLN A 842 -31.69 -2.31 39.59
N GLU A 843 -30.61 -2.14 38.81
CA GLU A 843 -29.62 -1.07 38.98
C GLU A 843 -29.90 0.18 38.12
N SER A 844 -30.76 0.09 37.10
CA SER A 844 -31.03 1.18 36.15
C SER A 844 -32.37 1.89 36.40
N LEU A 845 -32.42 3.22 36.18
CA LEU A 845 -33.63 4.04 36.33
C LEU A 845 -34.78 3.54 35.43
N PRO A 846 -36.07 3.72 35.80
CA PRO A 846 -37.24 3.07 35.15
C PRO A 846 -37.57 3.47 33.71
N GLN A 847 -36.68 4.13 32.96
CA GLN A 847 -36.97 4.73 31.65
C GLN A 847 -36.29 4.05 30.46
N SER A 848 -35.41 3.07 30.65
CA SER A 848 -34.89 2.23 29.56
C SER A 848 -35.16 0.76 29.85
N GLN A 849 -36.10 0.14 29.13
CA GLN A 849 -36.24 -1.31 29.04
C GLN A 849 -35.02 -1.88 28.30
N PHE A 850 -33.87 -1.94 28.97
CA PHE A 850 -32.70 -2.58 28.42
C PHE A 850 -32.81 -4.09 28.67
N ASN A 851 -33.07 -4.86 27.61
CA ASN A 851 -33.10 -6.32 27.66
C ASN A 851 -31.76 -6.86 27.16
N VAL A 852 -30.98 -7.43 28.09
CA VAL A 852 -29.66 -8.01 27.81
C VAL A 852 -29.77 -9.13 26.76
N VAL A 853 -30.76 -10.01 26.91
CA VAL A 853 -30.99 -11.15 26.01
C VAL A 853 -31.28 -10.66 24.60
N GLN A 854 -32.18 -9.69 24.45
CA GLN A 854 -32.48 -9.08 23.14
C GLN A 854 -31.25 -8.47 22.48
N THR A 855 -30.43 -7.74 23.25
CA THR A 855 -29.23 -7.06 22.72
C THR A 855 -28.17 -8.07 22.28
N VAL A 856 -27.96 -9.14 23.06
CA VAL A 856 -27.03 -10.22 22.73
C VAL A 856 -27.45 -10.93 21.44
N PHE A 857 -28.73 -11.30 21.30
CA PHE A 857 -29.20 -11.95 20.06
C PHE A 857 -29.16 -11.03 18.85
N ASN A 858 -29.52 -9.74 18.97
CA ASN A 858 -29.37 -8.78 17.87
C ASN A 858 -27.92 -8.73 17.38
N LYS A 859 -26.96 -8.59 18.31
CA LYS A 859 -25.53 -8.58 17.96
C LYS A 859 -25.04 -9.90 17.40
N TRP A 860 -25.49 -11.03 17.93
CA TRP A 860 -25.14 -12.35 17.41
C TRP A 860 -25.62 -12.51 15.96
N PHE A 861 -26.87 -12.15 15.68
CA PHE A 861 -27.44 -12.21 14.33
C PHE A 861 -26.77 -11.25 13.34
N GLU A 862 -26.52 -10.01 13.75
CA GLU A 862 -25.75 -9.04 12.94
C GLU A 862 -24.33 -9.56 12.63
N THR A 863 -23.68 -10.22 13.60
CA THR A 863 -22.38 -10.86 13.40
C THR A 863 -22.46 -12.04 12.44
N PHE A 864 -23.48 -12.88 12.54
CA PHE A 864 -23.64 -14.05 11.66
C PHE A 864 -23.78 -13.67 10.18
N GLU A 865 -24.44 -12.55 9.87
CA GLU A 865 -24.60 -12.08 8.48
C GLU A 865 -23.26 -11.66 7.83
N ILE A 866 -22.29 -11.21 8.65
CA ILE A 866 -21.00 -10.69 8.18
C ILE A 866 -19.83 -11.65 8.37
N ILE A 867 -20.00 -12.70 9.18
CA ILE A 867 -18.91 -13.63 9.53
C ILE A 867 -18.36 -14.32 8.28
N ARG A 868 -17.05 -14.61 8.32
CA ARG A 868 -16.32 -15.30 7.25
C ARG A 868 -15.52 -16.45 7.84
N GLY A 869 -15.23 -17.46 7.01
CA GLY A 869 -14.53 -18.69 7.40
C GLY A 869 -15.49 -19.83 7.73
N GLU A 870 -15.27 -20.99 7.11
CA GLU A 870 -16.19 -22.13 7.18
C GLU A 870 -16.37 -22.65 8.62
N ARG A 871 -15.27 -22.80 9.37
CA ARG A 871 -15.33 -23.29 10.76
C ARG A 871 -16.18 -22.39 11.67
N LYS A 872 -16.00 -21.08 11.57
CA LYS A 872 -16.76 -20.12 12.40
C LYS A 872 -18.24 -20.11 12.05
N ILE A 873 -18.60 -20.27 10.77
CA ILE A 873 -19.99 -20.37 10.34
C ILE A 873 -20.61 -21.67 10.89
N LYS A 874 -19.91 -22.80 10.79
CA LYS A 874 -20.35 -24.09 11.36
C LYS A 874 -20.62 -23.98 12.87
N ASP A 875 -19.69 -23.38 13.63
CA ASP A 875 -19.84 -23.17 15.07
C ASP A 875 -21.12 -22.38 15.42
N ASN A 876 -21.40 -21.32 14.65
CA ASN A 876 -22.60 -20.51 14.83
C ASN A 876 -23.87 -21.30 14.49
N VAL A 877 -23.88 -22.02 13.37
CA VAL A 877 -25.03 -22.84 12.95
C VAL A 877 -25.36 -23.87 14.03
N ILE A 878 -24.37 -24.61 14.53
CA ILE A 878 -24.61 -25.65 15.54
C ILE A 878 -25.10 -25.05 16.87
N ALA A 879 -24.48 -23.95 17.32
CA ALA A 879 -24.89 -23.29 18.55
C ALA A 879 -26.35 -22.78 18.47
N LEU A 880 -26.71 -22.13 17.36
CA LEU A 880 -28.07 -21.64 17.14
C LEU A 880 -29.09 -22.78 16.94
N SER A 881 -28.71 -23.88 16.27
CA SER A 881 -29.54 -25.09 16.16
C SER A 881 -29.86 -25.69 17.53
N LYS A 882 -28.87 -25.79 18.43
CA LYS A 882 -29.10 -26.25 19.81
C LYS A 882 -30.06 -25.34 20.58
N ILE A 883 -29.95 -24.01 20.42
CA ILE A 883 -30.89 -23.05 21.02
C ILE A 883 -32.30 -23.23 20.45
N PHE A 884 -32.41 -23.49 19.14
CA PHE A 884 -33.68 -23.75 18.49
C PHE A 884 -34.34 -25.00 19.10
N PHE A 885 -33.69 -26.16 19.09
CA PHE A 885 -34.30 -27.40 19.57
C PHE A 885 -34.53 -27.48 21.09
N LEU A 886 -33.88 -26.64 21.90
CA LEU A 886 -34.19 -26.52 23.34
C LEU A 886 -35.65 -26.15 23.64
N SER A 887 -36.33 -25.45 22.72
CA SER A 887 -37.72 -25.00 22.86
C SER A 887 -38.01 -24.24 24.16
N ASP A 888 -37.12 -23.32 24.55
CA ASP A 888 -37.24 -22.53 25.78
C ASP A 888 -38.33 -21.47 25.65
N THR A 889 -39.41 -21.62 26.43
CA THR A 889 -40.57 -20.71 26.43
C THR A 889 -40.21 -19.23 26.67
N ARG A 890 -39.08 -18.93 27.34
CA ARG A 890 -38.66 -17.56 27.63
C ARG A 890 -38.18 -16.80 26.39
N LEU A 891 -37.72 -17.51 25.36
CA LEU A 891 -37.25 -16.90 24.11
C LEU A 891 -38.39 -16.47 23.19
N ASN A 892 -39.59 -17.03 23.36
CA ASN A 892 -40.78 -16.65 22.57
C ASN A 892 -41.19 -15.19 22.81
N ASP A 893 -40.92 -14.66 24.01
CA ASP A 893 -41.24 -13.28 24.38
C ASP A 893 -40.15 -12.27 23.93
N VAL A 894 -39.05 -12.73 23.34
CA VAL A 894 -37.93 -11.90 22.90
C VAL A 894 -38.05 -11.57 21.41
N THR A 895 -38.10 -10.28 21.08
CA THR A 895 -38.15 -9.78 19.70
C THR A 895 -36.81 -9.20 19.25
N VAL A 896 -36.36 -9.53 18.04
CA VAL A 896 -35.09 -9.10 17.44
C VAL A 896 -35.32 -8.35 16.12
N ASN A 897 -34.27 -7.66 15.64
CA ASN A 897 -34.29 -6.97 14.36
C ASN A 897 -34.32 -7.97 13.18
N GLY A 898 -35.34 -7.85 12.32
CA GLY A 898 -35.50 -8.59 11.08
C GLY A 898 -34.94 -7.82 9.88
N GLU A 899 -35.79 -7.50 8.90
CA GLU A 899 -35.41 -6.77 7.70
C GLU A 899 -35.48 -5.25 7.89
N LEU A 900 -34.62 -4.52 7.17
CA LEU A 900 -34.65 -3.06 7.13
C LEU A 900 -35.87 -2.61 6.31
N ILE A 901 -36.69 -1.75 6.90
CA ILE A 901 -37.86 -1.17 6.24
C ILE A 901 -37.36 -0.02 5.35
N PRO A 902 -37.44 -0.14 4.02
CA PRO A 902 -36.93 0.88 3.11
C PRO A 902 -37.72 2.18 3.28
N TYR A 903 -37.03 3.31 3.10
CA TYR A 903 -37.68 4.62 3.07
C TYR A 903 -38.38 4.83 1.72
N ASP A 904 -39.46 5.63 1.71
CA ASP A 904 -40.21 5.92 0.49
C ASP A 904 -39.36 6.71 -0.52
N GLY A 905 -38.98 6.07 -1.65
CA GLY A 905 -38.38 6.70 -2.84
C GLY A 905 -36.97 6.23 -3.21
N ASP A 906 -36.57 6.41 -4.48
CA ASP A 906 -35.22 6.11 -5.02
C ASP A 906 -34.18 7.20 -4.64
N LEU A 907 -34.10 7.56 -3.36
CA LEU A 907 -33.14 8.56 -2.86
C LEU A 907 -31.94 7.87 -2.21
N ILE A 908 -30.73 8.25 -2.64
CA ILE A 908 -29.50 7.88 -1.94
C ILE A 908 -29.53 8.52 -0.54
N ILE A 909 -29.64 7.69 0.49
CA ILE A 909 -29.69 8.15 1.87
C ILE A 909 -28.27 8.41 2.36
N THR A 910 -27.93 9.69 2.47
CA THR A 910 -26.65 10.12 3.04
C THR A 910 -26.61 9.92 4.56
N ARG A 911 -25.43 9.76 5.15
CA ARG A 911 -25.23 9.59 6.62
C ARG A 911 -25.91 10.68 7.46
N SER A 912 -26.07 11.90 6.93
CA SER A 912 -26.74 13.01 7.61
C SER A 912 -28.27 12.90 7.57
N MET A 913 -28.83 12.32 6.50
CA MET A 913 -30.25 11.96 6.39
C MET A 913 -30.58 10.76 7.29
N ALA A 914 -29.75 9.71 7.30
CA ALA A 914 -29.90 8.55 8.19
C ALA A 914 -29.83 8.91 9.69
N LYS A 915 -29.10 9.96 10.07
CA LYS A 915 -29.13 10.47 11.46
C LYS A 915 -30.45 11.16 11.83
N LYS A 916 -31.12 11.80 10.86
CA LYS A 916 -32.41 12.48 11.07
C LYS A 916 -33.60 11.53 10.90
N MET A 917 -33.42 10.46 10.14
CA MET A 917 -34.36 9.40 9.86
C MET A 917 -33.66 8.09 10.23
N PRO A 918 -33.78 7.61 11.49
CA PRO A 918 -33.10 6.40 11.93
C PRO A 918 -33.76 5.16 11.32
N ASP A 919 -32.93 4.19 10.95
CA ASP A 919 -33.35 2.94 10.32
C ASP A 919 -34.36 2.20 11.19
N ARG A 920 -35.43 1.75 10.54
CA ARG A 920 -36.49 0.99 11.16
C ARG A 920 -36.39 -0.45 10.67
N TYR A 921 -36.42 -1.38 11.61
CA TYR A 921 -36.37 -2.80 11.31
C TYR A 921 -37.70 -3.44 11.68
N THR A 922 -38.14 -4.42 10.90
CA THR A 922 -39.22 -5.30 11.33
C THR A 922 -38.81 -6.01 12.63
N GLN A 923 -39.71 -6.19 13.59
CA GLN A 923 -39.43 -6.94 14.82
C GLN A 923 -39.98 -8.36 14.69
N ILE A 924 -39.12 -9.36 14.77
CA ILE A 924 -39.48 -10.79 14.62
C ILE A 924 -38.99 -11.60 15.82
N SER A 925 -39.50 -12.82 16.00
CA SER A 925 -39.03 -13.69 17.08
C SER A 925 -37.61 -14.20 16.82
N VAL A 926 -36.87 -14.52 17.89
CA VAL A 926 -35.52 -15.12 17.82
C VAL A 926 -35.51 -16.37 16.91
N TYR A 927 -36.49 -17.26 17.09
CA TYR A 927 -36.60 -18.49 16.29
C TYR A 927 -36.85 -18.22 14.80
N THR A 928 -37.67 -17.22 14.46
CA THR A 928 -37.90 -16.84 13.06
C THR A 928 -36.63 -16.29 12.41
N LYS A 929 -35.86 -15.47 13.14
CA LYS A 929 -34.59 -14.91 12.62
C LYS A 929 -33.55 -16.00 12.36
N ILE A 930 -33.43 -17.01 13.23
CA ILE A 930 -32.52 -18.16 13.02
C ILE A 930 -32.84 -18.86 11.70
N VAL A 931 -34.11 -19.20 11.47
CA VAL A 931 -34.56 -19.86 10.23
C VAL A 931 -34.22 -19.03 8.99
N LYS A 932 -34.49 -17.72 9.01
CA LYS A 932 -34.16 -16.83 7.89
C LYS A 932 -32.65 -16.77 7.61
N LEU A 933 -31.83 -16.67 8.65
CA LEU A 933 -30.37 -16.65 8.51
C LEU A 933 -29.84 -17.96 7.91
N PHE A 934 -30.37 -19.10 8.35
CA PHE A 934 -29.99 -20.42 7.82
C PHE A 934 -30.46 -20.61 6.37
N CYS A 935 -31.64 -20.12 6.00
CA CYS A 935 -32.11 -20.12 4.60
C CYS A 935 -31.17 -19.30 3.71
N ASN A 936 -30.78 -18.10 4.14
CA ASN A 936 -29.87 -17.24 3.39
C ASN A 936 -28.47 -17.86 3.23
N GLU A 937 -27.93 -18.48 4.28
CA GLU A 937 -26.62 -19.17 4.19
C GLU A 937 -26.71 -20.40 3.27
N LEU A 938 -27.81 -21.16 3.31
CA LEU A 938 -28.06 -22.28 2.40
C LEU A 938 -28.11 -21.78 0.95
N GLU A 939 -28.94 -20.78 0.65
CA GLU A 939 -29.06 -20.15 -0.68
C GLU A 939 -27.71 -19.68 -1.23
N TYR A 940 -26.92 -19.01 -0.39
CA TYR A 940 -25.60 -18.49 -0.76
C TYR A 940 -24.63 -19.61 -1.14
N ARG A 941 -24.68 -20.76 -0.45
CA ARG A 941 -23.78 -21.89 -0.67
C ARG A 941 -24.19 -22.73 -1.86
N THR A 942 -25.48 -23.01 -2.02
CA THR A 942 -25.99 -23.80 -3.16
C THR A 942 -25.77 -23.07 -4.49
N ARG A 943 -25.75 -21.73 -4.49
CA ARG A 943 -25.37 -20.91 -5.67
C ARG A 943 -23.87 -20.92 -5.99
N LYS A 944 -23.00 -21.26 -5.03
CA LYS A 944 -21.54 -21.22 -5.16
C LYS A 944 -20.93 -22.55 -5.64
N THR A 945 -21.74 -23.59 -5.83
CA THR A 945 -21.31 -24.93 -6.23
C THR A 945 -20.90 -25.07 -7.71
N ASP A 946 -20.24 -24.05 -8.26
CA ASP A 946 -19.44 -24.15 -9.48
C ASP A 946 -17.96 -23.78 -9.20
N PRO A 947 -17.26 -24.47 -8.26
CA PRO A 947 -15.86 -24.17 -7.94
C PRO A 947 -14.89 -24.55 -9.06
N GLU A 948 -15.33 -25.37 -10.03
CA GLU A 948 -14.53 -25.76 -11.19
C GLU A 948 -14.22 -24.58 -12.12
N LYS A 949 -14.89 -23.43 -11.97
CA LYS A 949 -14.56 -22.19 -12.69
C LYS A 949 -13.55 -21.28 -11.97
N TYR A 950 -13.26 -21.54 -10.70
CA TYR A 950 -12.42 -20.66 -9.86
C TYR A 950 -11.21 -21.35 -9.22
N ILE A 951 -11.10 -22.67 -9.32
CA ILE A 951 -9.80 -23.34 -9.18
C ILE A 951 -9.10 -23.14 -10.52
N THR A 952 -8.13 -22.22 -10.55
CA THR A 952 -7.20 -22.12 -11.69
C THR A 952 -6.54 -23.48 -11.90
N SER A 953 -6.24 -23.76 -13.16
CA SER A 953 -5.64 -24.98 -13.68
C SER A 953 -4.21 -25.27 -13.18
N ASP A 954 -3.89 -24.96 -11.93
CA ASP A 954 -2.55 -25.07 -11.35
C ASP A 954 -2.37 -26.28 -10.42
N ILE A 955 -3.45 -27.00 -10.08
CA ILE A 955 -3.40 -28.19 -9.21
C ILE A 955 -3.96 -29.43 -9.92
N LYS A 956 -3.61 -29.63 -11.21
CA LYS A 956 -3.85 -30.90 -11.93
C LYS A 956 -2.64 -31.43 -12.72
N HIS A 957 -1.46 -30.82 -12.63
CA HIS A 957 -0.33 -31.20 -13.49
C HIS A 957 0.93 -31.73 -12.79
N ILE A 958 0.89 -32.11 -11.50
CA ILE A 958 2.09 -32.66 -10.84
C ILE A 958 2.09 -34.20 -10.69
N ASP A 959 0.96 -34.91 -10.70
CA ASP A 959 1.00 -36.35 -10.30
C ASP A 959 0.78 -37.42 -11.38
N ASP A 960 0.48 -37.12 -12.65
CA ASP A 960 0.25 -38.17 -13.66
C ASP A 960 1.18 -38.09 -14.88
N ARG A 961 2.50 -38.23 -14.63
CA ARG A 961 3.47 -38.63 -15.67
C ARG A 961 3.99 -40.05 -15.45
N SER A 962 3.09 -41.04 -15.55
CA SER A 962 3.47 -42.40 -15.94
C SER A 962 2.27 -43.22 -16.44
N ASP A 963 1.95 -43.12 -17.73
CA ASP A 963 1.95 -44.30 -18.61
C ASP A 963 1.61 -43.90 -20.06
N ASN A 964 2.60 -44.08 -20.92
CA ASN A 964 2.42 -44.05 -22.37
C ASN A 964 1.78 -45.37 -22.81
N ASN A 965 0.58 -45.34 -23.40
CA ASN A 965 0.22 -46.25 -24.50
C ASN A 965 -0.98 -45.71 -25.32
N ILE A 966 -0.69 -45.32 -26.57
CA ILE A 966 -1.28 -45.85 -27.84
C ILE A 966 -2.82 -45.98 -27.84
N ASP A 967 -3.64 -45.35 -28.70
CA ASP A 967 -3.50 -45.19 -30.14
C ASP A 967 -4.51 -44.19 -30.73
N THR A 968 -4.11 -43.69 -31.89
CA THR A 968 -4.83 -42.91 -32.89
C THR A 968 -6.18 -43.50 -33.36
N ASN A 969 -7.20 -42.64 -33.60
CA ASN A 969 -7.95 -42.62 -34.89
C ASN A 969 -9.09 -41.57 -34.99
N ASN A 970 -8.93 -40.74 -36.04
CA ASN A 970 -9.94 -40.23 -36.99
C ASN A 970 -11.00 -39.18 -36.61
N ASN A 971 -10.68 -37.95 -37.02
CA ASN A 971 -11.59 -36.96 -37.62
C ASN A 971 -12.44 -37.54 -38.77
N MET A 972 -13.75 -37.24 -38.80
CA MET A 972 -14.48 -36.50 -39.86
C MET A 972 -15.98 -36.87 -39.97
N ASN A 973 -16.80 -35.83 -40.23
CA ASN A 973 -18.19 -35.79 -40.72
C ASN A 973 -19.29 -36.04 -39.66
N ASN A 974 -20.42 -35.32 -39.59
CA ASN A 974 -21.17 -34.52 -40.56
C ASN A 974 -22.13 -33.57 -39.83
N ALA A 975 -22.45 -32.45 -40.47
CA ALA A 975 -23.61 -31.62 -40.14
C ALA A 975 -24.93 -32.21 -40.68
N ASN A 976 -26.03 -31.83 -39.99
CA ASN A 976 -27.46 -31.89 -40.35
C ASN A 976 -28.18 -33.26 -40.41
N ASN A 977 -29.07 -33.53 -39.44
CA ASN A 977 -30.54 -33.40 -39.60
C ASN A 977 -31.27 -33.86 -38.33
N GLY A 978 -32.33 -33.14 -37.96
CA GLY A 978 -33.15 -33.38 -36.78
C GLY A 978 -34.14 -34.55 -36.85
N GLY A 979 -34.81 -34.76 -35.73
CA GLY A 979 -35.97 -35.64 -35.55
C GLY A 979 -35.96 -36.36 -34.20
N ASP A 980 -36.57 -35.71 -33.22
CA ASP A 980 -37.42 -36.19 -32.12
C ASP A 980 -36.94 -37.26 -31.11
N ASP A 981 -37.15 -36.84 -29.85
CA ASP A 981 -37.68 -37.57 -28.70
C ASP A 981 -36.81 -38.67 -28.07
N ASP A 982 -36.12 -38.28 -27.00
CA ASP A 982 -36.24 -38.91 -25.68
C ASP A 982 -35.87 -37.84 -24.64
N ASP A 983 -36.87 -36.99 -24.35
CA ASP A 983 -36.91 -36.14 -23.15
C ASP A 983 -37.09 -37.05 -21.93
N ASP A 984 -36.00 -37.39 -21.25
CA ASP A 984 -36.05 -37.66 -19.82
C ASP A 984 -36.11 -36.30 -19.11
N GLU A 985 -37.33 -35.73 -19.11
CA GLU A 985 -37.75 -34.60 -18.26
C GLU A 985 -37.34 -34.88 -16.80
N TRP A 986 -36.33 -34.16 -16.32
CA TRP A 986 -36.25 -33.83 -14.90
C TRP A 986 -37.29 -32.74 -14.69
N GLU A 987 -38.40 -33.07 -14.06
CA GLU A 987 -39.48 -32.14 -13.70
C GLU A 987 -38.91 -31.11 -12.72
N ASP A 988 -38.59 -29.91 -13.21
CA ASP A 988 -38.29 -28.76 -12.36
C ASP A 988 -39.51 -28.53 -11.44
N VAL A 989 -39.36 -28.74 -10.12
CA VAL A 989 -40.39 -28.38 -9.14
C VAL A 989 -40.41 -26.85 -9.04
N ASP A 990 -41.04 -26.21 -10.02
CA ASP A 990 -41.11 -24.74 -10.16
C ASP A 990 -42.09 -24.09 -9.17
N ASP A 991 -42.89 -24.88 -8.44
CA ASP A 991 -43.88 -24.37 -7.49
C ASP A 991 -43.39 -24.49 -6.03
N VAL A 992 -43.33 -23.35 -5.35
CA VAL A 992 -43.13 -23.26 -3.89
C VAL A 992 -44.12 -24.19 -3.17
N LEU A 993 -43.62 -25.18 -2.44
CA LEU A 993 -44.47 -26.16 -1.76
C LEU A 993 -45.16 -25.55 -0.53
N ASP A 994 -46.40 -25.98 -0.25
CA ASP A 994 -47.03 -25.74 1.04
C ASP A 994 -46.43 -26.69 2.10
N TYR A 995 -46.42 -26.26 3.36
CA TYR A 995 -45.76 -26.98 4.47
C TYR A 995 -46.15 -28.46 4.59
N GLU A 996 -47.43 -28.80 4.39
CA GLU A 996 -47.92 -30.18 4.49
C GLU A 996 -47.33 -31.08 3.38
N LYS A 997 -47.09 -30.54 2.18
CA LYS A 997 -46.46 -31.27 1.06
C LYS A 997 -44.96 -31.41 1.26
N LEU A 998 -44.28 -30.34 1.69
CA LEU A 998 -42.85 -30.38 2.01
C LEU A 998 -42.55 -31.44 3.07
N LYS A 999 -43.42 -31.55 4.07
CA LYS A 999 -43.30 -32.57 5.12
C LYS A 999 -43.50 -34.00 4.59
N GLU A 1000 -44.45 -34.21 3.67
CA GLU A 1000 -44.69 -35.50 3.02
C GLU A 1000 -43.47 -35.96 2.21
N PHE A 1001 -42.86 -35.09 1.41
CA PHE A 1001 -41.62 -35.40 0.67
C PHE A 1001 -40.45 -35.78 1.59
N ILE A 1002 -40.24 -35.05 2.69
CA ILE A 1002 -39.15 -35.35 3.63
C ILE A 1002 -39.39 -36.67 4.36
N GLU A 1003 -40.64 -37.01 4.68
CA GLU A 1003 -41.00 -38.28 5.35
C GLU A 1003 -40.95 -39.49 4.38
N ASP A 1004 -41.10 -39.28 3.06
CA ASP A 1004 -40.97 -40.30 2.02
C ASP A 1004 -39.51 -40.61 1.62
N ASP A 1005 -38.59 -39.66 1.84
CA ASP A 1005 -37.15 -39.73 1.49
C ASP A 1005 -36.30 -40.53 2.51
N ASP A 1006 -36.86 -40.91 3.66
CA ASP A 1006 -36.15 -41.61 4.75
C ASP A 1006 -35.77 -43.08 4.41
N ASP A 1007 -36.11 -43.58 3.21
CA ASP A 1007 -35.88 -44.97 2.77
C ASP A 1007 -34.60 -45.19 1.91
N ASP A 1008 -33.89 -44.14 1.45
CA ASP A 1008 -32.67 -44.27 0.61
C ASP A 1008 -31.40 -43.67 1.25
N GLU A 1009 -30.83 -44.37 2.23
CA GLU A 1009 -29.44 -44.15 2.70
C GLU A 1009 -28.43 -44.55 1.61
N THR A 1010 -28.03 -43.67 0.68
CA THR A 1010 -26.79 -43.89 -0.08
C THR A 1010 -26.13 -42.62 -0.63
N TYR A 1011 -25.27 -41.92 0.14
CA TYR A 1011 -24.10 -41.24 -0.44
C TYR A 1011 -22.94 -41.19 0.57
N HIS A 1012 -21.99 -42.11 0.37
CA HIS A 1012 -20.65 -42.06 0.94
C HIS A 1012 -19.73 -41.31 -0.02
N GLU A 1013 -19.12 -40.21 0.41
CA GLU A 1013 -17.73 -39.90 0.02
C GLU A 1013 -17.08 -38.99 1.06
N GLY A 1014 -16.39 -39.62 2.02
CA GLY A 1014 -15.50 -38.92 2.91
C GLY A 1014 -14.20 -38.58 2.19
N ILE A 1015 -14.03 -37.31 1.83
CA ILE A 1015 -12.72 -36.76 1.50
C ILE A 1015 -11.85 -36.88 2.76
N LYS A 1016 -10.91 -37.82 2.75
CA LYS A 1016 -9.85 -37.87 3.77
C LYS A 1016 -8.94 -36.67 3.53
N LEU A 1017 -9.06 -35.66 4.39
CA LEU A 1017 -8.05 -34.61 4.51
C LEU A 1017 -6.71 -35.25 4.91
N ASN A 1018 -5.65 -34.90 4.19
CA ASN A 1018 -4.28 -35.30 4.52
C ASN A 1018 -3.93 -34.78 5.93
N PRO A 1019 -3.37 -35.62 6.83
CA PRO A 1019 -3.00 -35.21 8.19
C PRO A 1019 -1.97 -34.09 8.25
N GLU A 1020 -1.17 -33.91 7.18
CA GLU A 1020 -0.07 -32.94 7.13
C GLU A 1020 -0.53 -31.47 6.98
N GLN A 1021 -1.77 -31.22 6.55
CA GLN A 1021 -2.33 -29.85 6.52
C GLN A 1021 -2.95 -29.41 7.86
N ALA A 1022 -3.04 -30.30 8.86
CA ALA A 1022 -3.57 -29.98 10.18
C ALA A 1022 -2.55 -29.28 11.09
N GLU A 1023 -1.27 -29.20 10.71
CA GLU A 1023 -0.20 -28.68 11.57
C GLU A 1023 -0.01 -27.16 11.52
N ALA A 1024 -0.73 -26.45 10.64
CA ALA A 1024 -0.79 -24.99 10.59
C ALA A 1024 -2.13 -24.43 11.10
N GLN A 1025 -2.78 -25.12 12.04
CA GLN A 1025 -4.06 -24.65 12.58
C GLN A 1025 -3.86 -23.34 13.36
N GLU A 1026 -4.20 -22.22 12.72
CA GLU A 1026 -4.77 -21.09 13.45
C GLU A 1026 -5.84 -21.65 14.40
N ILE A 1027 -5.91 -21.13 15.63
CA ILE A 1027 -6.92 -21.49 16.63
C ILE A 1027 -8.27 -20.97 16.10
N THR A 1028 -8.83 -21.70 15.14
CA THR A 1028 -9.96 -21.29 14.30
C THR A 1028 -11.15 -22.15 14.63
N GLY A 1029 -12.13 -21.53 15.26
CA GLY A 1029 -13.33 -22.21 15.73
C GLY A 1029 -13.04 -23.10 16.93
N ILE A 1030 -14.11 -23.50 17.60
CA ILE A 1030 -14.02 -24.23 18.87
C ILE A 1030 -14.35 -25.72 18.67
N MET A 1031 -14.94 -26.07 17.52
CA MET A 1031 -15.41 -27.41 17.24
C MET A 1031 -14.81 -27.98 15.96
N ASP A 1032 -14.37 -29.24 16.01
CA ASP A 1032 -13.98 -29.99 14.81
C ASP A 1032 -15.22 -30.73 14.29
N VAL A 1033 -15.82 -30.21 13.22
CA VAL A 1033 -17.07 -30.72 12.65
C VAL A 1033 -16.81 -31.24 11.24
N PRO A 1034 -16.84 -32.57 11.03
CA PRO A 1034 -16.48 -33.18 9.75
C PRO A 1034 -17.56 -33.02 8.68
N GLN A 1035 -18.82 -32.79 9.06
CA GLN A 1035 -19.94 -32.59 8.13
C GLN A 1035 -19.76 -31.29 7.34
N SER A 1036 -20.21 -31.27 6.09
CA SER A 1036 -20.26 -30.04 5.29
C SER A 1036 -21.30 -29.07 5.88
N LEU A 1037 -21.10 -27.78 5.67
CA LEU A 1037 -22.05 -26.75 6.15
C LEU A 1037 -23.45 -26.94 5.56
N VAL A 1038 -23.53 -27.32 4.27
CA VAL A 1038 -24.81 -27.60 3.58
C VAL A 1038 -25.52 -28.78 4.24
N HIS A 1039 -24.79 -29.84 4.57
CA HIS A 1039 -25.35 -31.02 5.24
C HIS A 1039 -25.92 -30.66 6.63
N LEU A 1040 -25.20 -29.87 7.42
CA LEU A 1040 -25.69 -29.39 8.73
C LEU A 1040 -26.99 -28.58 8.63
N LEU A 1041 -27.11 -27.73 7.60
CA LEU A 1041 -28.30 -26.90 7.38
C LEU A 1041 -29.49 -27.76 6.91
N ILE A 1042 -29.25 -28.73 6.02
CA ILE A 1042 -30.28 -29.68 5.55
C ILE A 1042 -30.79 -30.54 6.71
N GLU A 1043 -29.88 -31.14 7.51
CA GLU A 1043 -30.25 -31.92 8.70
C GLU A 1043 -31.11 -31.08 9.66
N PHE A 1044 -30.71 -29.83 9.93
CA PHE A 1044 -31.50 -28.91 10.75
C PHE A 1044 -32.93 -28.72 10.22
N PHE A 1045 -33.09 -28.44 8.93
CA PHE A 1045 -34.41 -28.18 8.35
C PHE A 1045 -35.27 -29.44 8.23
N LYS A 1046 -34.68 -30.61 7.93
CA LYS A 1046 -35.39 -31.91 7.96
C LYS A 1046 -35.90 -32.21 9.39
N GLU A 1047 -35.06 -32.05 10.40
CA GLU A 1047 -35.43 -32.27 11.80
C GLU A 1047 -36.49 -31.26 12.29
N ALA A 1048 -36.36 -29.98 11.94
CA ALA A 1048 -37.35 -28.96 12.30
C ALA A 1048 -38.71 -29.20 11.65
N THR A 1049 -38.73 -29.71 10.41
CA THR A 1049 -39.96 -30.00 9.65
C THR A 1049 -40.68 -31.24 10.17
N THR A 1050 -39.95 -32.34 10.39
CA THR A 1050 -40.52 -33.60 10.89
C THR A 1050 -41.08 -33.45 12.31
N SER A 1051 -40.29 -32.85 13.21
CA SER A 1051 -40.66 -32.67 14.63
C SER A 1051 -41.64 -31.51 14.89
N ASN A 1052 -41.85 -30.62 13.90
CA ASN A 1052 -42.54 -29.34 14.06
C ASN A 1052 -42.05 -28.54 15.29
N ALA A 1053 -40.73 -28.57 15.54
CA ALA A 1053 -40.11 -27.89 16.68
C ALA A 1053 -40.41 -26.38 16.66
N ASN A 1054 -40.76 -25.81 17.83
CA ASN A 1054 -41.15 -24.40 17.99
C ASN A 1054 -42.26 -23.90 17.04
N GLU A 1055 -43.21 -24.76 16.69
CA GLU A 1055 -44.25 -24.42 15.70
C GLU A 1055 -43.63 -23.98 14.37
N PHE A 1056 -42.62 -24.71 13.88
CA PHE A 1056 -41.92 -24.42 12.63
C PHE A 1056 -42.88 -24.22 11.45
N GLN A 1057 -44.04 -24.89 11.44
CA GLN A 1057 -45.12 -24.61 10.48
C GLN A 1057 -45.52 -23.12 10.41
N ASN A 1058 -45.66 -22.46 11.55
CA ASN A 1058 -46.00 -21.03 11.63
C ASN A 1058 -44.84 -20.17 11.12
N ILE A 1059 -43.60 -20.57 11.42
CA ILE A 1059 -42.39 -19.88 10.96
C ILE A 1059 -42.26 -20.01 9.43
N TYR A 1060 -42.41 -21.21 8.88
CA TYR A 1060 -42.38 -21.50 7.45
C TYR A 1060 -43.40 -20.65 6.68
N ASN A 1061 -44.62 -20.55 7.20
CA ASN A 1061 -45.67 -19.74 6.59
C ASN A 1061 -45.33 -18.23 6.55
N SER A 1062 -44.49 -17.76 7.47
CA SER A 1062 -44.04 -16.36 7.54
C SER A 1062 -42.84 -16.02 6.64
N LEU A 1063 -42.21 -17.02 6.03
CA LEU A 1063 -41.10 -16.84 5.08
C LEU A 1063 -41.60 -16.25 3.76
N ASN A 1064 -40.73 -15.53 3.07
CA ASN A 1064 -41.00 -15.02 1.73
C ASN A 1064 -40.87 -16.13 0.66
N ASP A 1065 -41.35 -15.86 -0.55
CA ASP A 1065 -41.42 -16.89 -1.60
C ASP A 1065 -40.02 -17.37 -2.03
N SER A 1066 -39.00 -16.49 -2.00
CA SER A 1066 -37.61 -16.88 -2.28
C SER A 1066 -37.04 -17.81 -1.21
N GLU A 1067 -37.27 -17.54 0.08
CA GLU A 1067 -36.82 -18.36 1.21
C GLU A 1067 -37.50 -19.75 1.15
N LYS A 1068 -38.79 -19.81 0.83
CA LYS A 1068 -39.51 -21.08 0.67
C LYS A 1068 -39.05 -21.87 -0.55
N ALA A 1069 -38.73 -21.19 -1.66
CA ALA A 1069 -38.16 -21.84 -2.85
C ALA A 1069 -36.81 -22.50 -2.53
N VAL A 1070 -35.93 -21.81 -1.78
CA VAL A 1070 -34.64 -22.37 -1.34
C VAL A 1070 -34.85 -23.63 -0.52
N LEU A 1071 -35.77 -23.62 0.45
CA LEU A 1071 -36.07 -24.81 1.24
C LEU A 1071 -36.65 -25.94 0.39
N THR A 1072 -37.53 -25.63 -0.55
CA THR A 1072 -38.13 -26.62 -1.46
C THR A 1072 -37.08 -27.29 -2.33
N GLN A 1073 -36.16 -26.51 -2.92
CA GLN A 1073 -35.13 -27.01 -3.84
C GLN A 1073 -34.00 -27.82 -3.19
N ASN A 1074 -33.82 -27.72 -1.87
CA ASN A 1074 -32.70 -28.37 -1.17
C ASN A 1074 -33.17 -29.50 -0.22
N LEU A 1075 -34.47 -29.60 0.06
CA LEU A 1075 -35.05 -30.62 0.96
C LEU A 1075 -35.90 -31.66 0.23
N VAL A 1076 -36.27 -31.38 -1.02
CA VAL A 1076 -36.92 -32.24 -2.00
C VAL A 1076 -35.93 -32.43 -3.14
#